data_AF-A0A9W6BPI7-F1
#
_entry.id   AF-A0A9W6BPI7-F1
#
_cell.length_a   1.000
_cell.length_b   1.000
_cell.length_c   1.000
_cell.angle_alpha   90.00
_cell.angle_beta   90.00
_cell.angle_gamma   90.00
#
_symmetry.space_group_name_H-M   'P 1'
#
loop_
_entity.id
_entity.type
_entity.pdbx_description
1 polymer ?
#
loop_
_entity_poly.entity_id
_entity_poly.type
_entity_poly.pdbx_seq_one_letter_code
_entity_poly.pdbx_strand_id
1 'polypeptide(L)'
;MAAWMPASAAWVVPPAGAACPSARRSVCISAASAPPPHLRGSSTNPDPNGASFALALPRTCSGSSSSHATLRTLGAEGGLRLRRRVLTSATAAAAAAESAAAGSTPVAAGTESGHRDLDLDLGSRPLSDALLARLQALPAAGGADSHIYGIPRSEWLQLQGPSRYLGNEVGAVHKPWDSAQVRFCLTYPEIYEVGASNLGHIILYTVLNDAPGLLCDRSYFPAPDMAALLARHHKPLFAVESRRSLAAFHVLGFSLAYELGGTNVLQMLRQSGIPVSWQERSEPEGRPWDPASGSWPLVFAGGPTATSNPEPFADFFDFFALGDGEEVLVEIGNCLKACAAEGLDRRSTLLRLAVSVEGVYVPQFYEAPEGFGGSVVPVVEGVPSRIKRRTCQPDPFQQIGLVPYVETVHDRMTVEIRRGCTRGCRFCQPGMLTRPARDVDPERVVEAVSDGLRKTGYKEFSLLSLSCSDYLALPAVGLAIKNRMQEEGVVLSLPSQRVDRFDENIADIIGSGQGRKSGLTFAPEAGTQRLRDIINKGLTNAELLRGIRTAWDAGWRQVKLYFMIGLPGETDADVMGIAETIEWLQRECRTGKWHLAVNVTISNFTPKPHTPFQWHSVSTSEFARKQAMLREALGRLPQVKANFTSIRISAMEDFVGRGDRRVARVVRRAWELGATNDSWWESEERAYTAWSRAIEEAGMSWKYRQVEAGEWDVLEALGDTRFRSQGGGGRGRLDRGAMADARLDMPLPWDHVDTGIAKWWLKADLQRALEATTVSDCSHSGHCSECGVCEEGAGFGTNVVAPVPPVPEFLGHYKPRTARAQRLRMRFSKGGDLVFVGHLDLMRALDRAIRRAALPVASDKSPFHSRPLVTVAQPLPLGATSSCELLEITLAERIDPREIRNRLQAQLPPGMMLSEEVEECEMYKADGSRSETMAKLTTSVEWYIAVQAVDSDDTASAAASTSSGGAAAAAEGAQPPQAAAAAAAAAVDFSRAVAGVLSMDGFLVKRRTVKKQKAVTEDVRAQLLQLELCPDPLSTPLASFAPSLLGRLATGQLSGEGREWAILKYASSKKEDNNVLPPERVVEMLASAAGAGLHLVHSHRSAISLQAPAAAAVSETQQQVLRSLLRWEGHVAAKRQFGLGPWAVGLERRAAREDTTVLV
;
A
#
# COMPACT_ATOMS: atom_id res chain seq x y z
N MET A 1 4.43 20.58 7.77
CA MET A 1 3.49 19.99 6.78
C MET A 1 4.24 19.06 5.82
N ALA A 2 4.87 17.99 6.35
CA ALA A 2 5.58 16.98 5.56
C ALA A 2 5.48 15.60 6.25
N ALA A 3 4.31 15.36 6.84
CA ALA A 3 3.87 14.13 7.51
C ALA A 3 2.36 13.99 7.26
N TRP A 4 1.96 14.15 5.98
CA TRP A 4 0.57 14.20 5.52
C TRP A 4 0.39 13.24 4.32
N MET A 5 0.62 11.97 4.62
CA MET A 5 0.18 10.81 3.84
C MET A 5 -0.36 9.84 4.90
N PRO A 6 -1.68 9.57 4.97
CA PRO A 6 -2.65 9.58 3.86
C PRO A 6 -3.80 10.60 4.01
N ALA A 7 -4.10 11.38 2.97
CA ALA A 7 -5.31 12.22 2.91
C ALA A 7 -5.73 12.54 1.46
N SER A 8 -5.89 11.51 0.60
CA SER A 8 -6.31 11.73 -0.79
C SER A 8 -7.02 10.54 -1.44
N ALA A 9 -8.10 10.04 -0.83
CA ALA A 9 -8.98 9.01 -1.40
C ALA A 9 -10.46 9.32 -1.18
N ALA A 10 -11.04 10.22 -1.99
CA ALA A 10 -12.51 10.39 -2.17
C ALA A 10 -12.80 11.42 -3.29
N TRP A 11 -13.42 11.02 -4.41
CA TRP A 11 -14.16 11.90 -5.34
C TRP A 11 -15.08 11.10 -6.29
N VAL A 12 -16.35 10.92 -5.91
CA VAL A 12 -17.47 10.52 -6.81
C VAL A 12 -18.69 11.37 -6.44
N VAL A 13 -19.33 11.99 -7.45
CA VAL A 13 -20.33 13.10 -7.39
C VAL A 13 -21.12 13.01 -8.72
N PRO A 14 -22.44 13.31 -8.86
CA PRO A 14 -23.28 14.40 -8.28
C PRO A 14 -24.61 13.91 -7.62
N PRO A 15 -25.51 14.79 -7.09
CA PRO A 15 -25.61 16.26 -7.20
C PRO A 15 -25.47 17.03 -5.86
N ALA A 16 -26.35 18.01 -5.60
CA ALA A 16 -26.09 19.19 -4.75
C ALA A 16 -27.39 19.92 -4.32
N GLY A 17 -27.29 20.87 -3.37
CA GLY A 17 -28.40 21.74 -2.92
C GLY A 17 -27.95 22.97 -2.12
N ALA A 18 -28.16 24.16 -2.70
CA ALA A 18 -28.27 25.55 -2.19
C ALA A 18 -27.72 26.04 -0.81
N ALA A 19 -27.30 27.32 -0.84
CA ALA A 19 -27.44 28.39 0.17
C ALA A 19 -26.25 28.82 1.08
N CYS A 20 -26.09 30.15 1.08
CA CYS A 20 -25.15 31.05 1.79
C CYS A 20 -25.70 31.47 3.19
N PRO A 21 -25.08 32.42 3.97
CA PRO A 21 -23.72 33.01 3.92
C PRO A 21 -23.03 33.19 5.30
N SER A 22 -21.85 33.84 5.33
CA SER A 22 -21.36 34.76 6.42
C SER A 22 -20.90 34.19 7.79
N ALA A 23 -20.09 34.89 8.62
CA ALA A 23 -18.98 35.83 8.36
C ALA A 23 -18.12 36.08 9.63
N ARG A 24 -16.86 36.52 9.42
CA ARG A 24 -16.02 37.46 10.24
C ARG A 24 -16.02 37.35 11.79
N ARG A 25 -14.88 36.94 12.38
CA ARG A 25 -13.76 37.78 12.94
C ARG A 25 -14.00 38.12 14.44
N SER A 26 -13.05 38.27 15.37
CA SER A 26 -11.61 38.61 15.26
C SER A 26 -10.79 38.18 16.51
N VAL A 27 -9.46 38.01 16.33
CA VAL A 27 -8.36 38.59 17.16
C VAL A 27 -8.24 38.28 18.67
N CYS A 28 -7.27 37.39 18.98
CA CYS A 28 -6.05 37.57 19.82
C CYS A 28 -6.04 38.05 21.30
N ILE A 29 -4.92 37.69 21.96
CA ILE A 29 -4.12 38.40 23.00
C ILE A 29 -3.01 37.43 23.48
N SER A 30 -1.77 37.74 23.87
CA SER A 30 -0.76 38.83 23.71
C SER A 30 0.39 38.56 24.73
N ALA A 31 1.66 38.94 24.47
CA ALA A 31 2.91 38.84 25.29
C ALA A 31 2.85 39.50 26.72
N ALA A 32 3.89 39.61 27.59
CA ALA A 32 5.35 39.36 27.57
C ALA A 32 5.94 39.18 29.01
N SER A 33 7.21 38.76 29.16
CA SER A 33 8.02 38.64 30.41
C SER A 33 9.49 38.18 30.10
N ALA A 34 10.47 38.17 31.03
CA ALA A 34 11.87 37.67 30.82
C ALA A 34 12.60 37.53 32.20
N PRO A 35 13.96 37.46 32.37
CA PRO A 35 15.13 37.12 31.50
C PRO A 35 16.14 36.11 32.18
N PRO A 36 17.48 36.38 32.34
CA PRO A 36 18.68 36.02 31.51
C PRO A 36 19.63 34.97 32.19
N PRO A 37 20.95 34.72 31.87
CA PRO A 37 21.94 35.30 30.90
C PRO A 37 22.80 34.21 30.14
N HIS A 38 24.06 34.30 29.61
CA HIS A 38 25.07 35.38 29.39
C HIS A 38 25.98 35.23 28.12
N LEU A 39 27.30 34.90 28.21
CA LEU A 39 28.39 35.27 27.24
C LEU A 39 29.28 34.07 26.77
N ARG A 40 30.53 34.10 26.22
CA ARG A 40 31.54 35.14 25.80
C ARG A 40 32.56 34.57 24.75
N GLY A 41 33.23 35.41 23.94
CA GLY A 41 34.34 35.07 22.99
C GLY A 41 34.11 35.55 21.53
N SER A 42 34.90 35.19 20.50
CA SER A 42 36.39 35.28 20.29
C SER A 42 36.82 34.85 18.85
N SER A 43 37.85 35.47 18.20
CA SER A 43 38.23 35.21 16.77
C SER A 43 39.56 35.87 16.28
N THR A 44 40.04 35.55 15.06
CA THR A 44 40.88 36.43 14.16
C THR A 44 40.89 35.96 12.67
N ASN A 45 41.38 36.79 11.73
CA ASN A 45 41.32 36.64 10.24
C ASN A 45 42.74 36.73 9.57
N PRO A 46 42.96 36.44 8.25
CA PRO A 46 42.87 37.49 7.19
C PRO A 46 42.59 37.01 5.72
N ASP A 47 42.79 37.93 4.74
CA ASP A 47 42.33 37.94 3.32
C ASP A 47 43.31 37.39 2.23
N PRO A 48 42.91 37.31 0.93
CA PRO A 48 43.62 36.57 -0.15
C PRO A 48 44.31 37.43 -1.24
N ASN A 49 45.13 36.76 -2.11
CA ASN A 49 45.31 36.94 -3.57
C ASN A 49 46.67 36.35 -4.07
N GLY A 50 46.75 35.86 -5.32
CA GLY A 50 48.01 35.43 -5.97
C GLY A 50 47.82 34.37 -7.07
N ALA A 51 48.64 34.38 -8.13
CA ALA A 51 48.43 33.55 -9.33
C ALA A 51 49.72 33.05 -10.02
N SER A 52 49.54 32.11 -10.97
CA SER A 52 50.42 31.74 -12.11
C SER A 52 51.29 30.48 -12.04
N PHE A 53 51.02 29.57 -13.00
CA PHE A 53 51.91 28.69 -13.79
C PHE A 53 53.36 28.39 -13.36
N ALA A 54 53.70 27.08 -13.34
CA ALA A 54 54.78 26.49 -14.15
C ALA A 54 54.71 24.93 -14.16
N LEU A 55 55.25 24.27 -15.21
CA LEU A 55 55.56 22.83 -15.20
C LEU A 55 57.05 22.59 -14.89
N ALA A 56 57.38 21.57 -14.11
CA ALA A 56 58.69 20.89 -14.17
C ALA A 56 58.67 19.45 -13.61
N LEU A 57 59.38 18.57 -14.30
CA LEU A 57 59.87 17.23 -13.94
C LEU A 57 61.34 17.16 -14.45
N PRO A 58 62.21 16.19 -14.09
CA PRO A 58 62.10 15.05 -13.15
C PRO A 58 63.37 14.85 -12.23
N ARG A 59 63.48 13.66 -11.59
CA ARG A 59 64.73 12.94 -11.15
C ARG A 59 65.53 13.49 -9.92
N THR A 60 66.24 12.70 -9.09
CA THR A 60 66.32 11.23 -8.77
C THR A 60 67.14 10.96 -7.48
N CYS A 61 67.02 9.75 -6.91
CA CYS A 61 67.92 9.11 -5.91
C CYS A 61 67.87 9.66 -4.46
N SER A 62 68.12 8.88 -3.39
CA SER A 62 68.42 7.45 -3.18
C SER A 62 68.09 7.04 -1.72
N GLY A 63 67.89 5.78 -1.32
CA GLY A 63 67.90 4.49 -2.04
C GLY A 63 67.91 3.27 -1.06
N SER A 64 68.10 2.05 -1.59
CA SER A 64 68.20 0.74 -0.88
C SER A 64 66.92 0.22 -0.15
N SER A 65 66.61 -1.09 -0.07
CA SER A 65 67.33 -2.32 -0.51
C SER A 65 66.38 -3.41 -1.09
N SER A 66 66.97 -4.46 -1.69
CA SER A 66 66.35 -5.61 -2.38
C SER A 66 65.65 -6.63 -1.45
N SER A 67 64.96 -7.71 -1.87
CA SER A 67 65.15 -8.59 -3.06
C SER A 67 63.92 -9.42 -3.48
N HIS A 68 63.92 -9.95 -4.71
CA HIS A 68 62.97 -10.96 -5.22
C HIS A 68 63.44 -12.42 -4.97
N ALA A 69 62.50 -13.38 -5.04
CA ALA A 69 62.77 -14.80 -5.33
C ALA A 69 61.59 -15.44 -6.10
N THR A 70 61.81 -16.53 -6.85
CA THR A 70 60.78 -17.15 -7.71
C THR A 70 61.06 -18.63 -8.02
N LEU A 71 60.03 -19.49 -7.91
CA LEU A 71 59.89 -20.86 -8.49
C LEU A 71 60.87 -21.99 -8.08
N ARG A 72 60.39 -23.24 -8.28
CA ARG A 72 61.09 -24.57 -8.25
C ARG A 72 61.37 -25.25 -6.89
N THR A 73 61.33 -26.60 -6.72
CA THR A 73 60.53 -27.73 -7.29
C THR A 73 60.97 -29.08 -6.64
N LEU A 74 60.04 -30.05 -6.56
CA LEU A 74 60.22 -31.53 -6.65
C LEU A 74 60.86 -32.38 -5.52
N GLY A 75 60.25 -33.57 -5.33
CA GLY A 75 60.82 -34.79 -4.75
C GLY A 75 60.58 -35.05 -3.25
N ALA A 76 60.56 -36.28 -2.72
CA ALA A 76 60.47 -37.65 -3.29
C ALA A 76 60.39 -38.65 -2.11
N GLU A 77 59.74 -39.82 -2.10
CA GLU A 77 58.67 -40.46 -2.90
C GLU A 77 57.95 -41.49 -1.98
N GLY A 78 57.01 -42.33 -2.44
CA GLY A 78 56.31 -43.29 -1.57
C GLY A 78 55.12 -44.06 -2.16
N GLY A 79 55.22 -44.60 -3.38
CA GLY A 79 54.13 -45.29 -4.09
C GLY A 79 53.86 -46.78 -3.75
N LEU A 80 53.17 -47.45 -4.69
CA LEU A 80 52.58 -48.82 -4.66
C LEU A 80 51.22 -48.92 -3.92
N ARG A 81 50.19 -49.66 -4.40
CA ARG A 81 49.98 -50.33 -5.71
C ARG A 81 48.48 -50.57 -6.00
N LEU A 82 48.09 -50.38 -7.27
CA LEU A 82 47.06 -51.09 -8.05
C LEU A 82 45.94 -51.91 -7.33
N ARG A 83 44.67 -51.61 -7.66
CA ARG A 83 43.88 -52.46 -8.60
C ARG A 83 42.56 -51.83 -9.09
N ARG A 84 42.26 -52.02 -10.38
CA ARG A 84 40.92 -51.84 -10.98
C ARG A 84 40.07 -53.11 -10.78
N ARG A 85 38.79 -52.92 -10.42
CA ARG A 85 37.59 -53.70 -10.77
C ARG A 85 36.42 -52.69 -10.68
N VAL A 86 35.48 -52.54 -11.61
CA VAL A 86 35.10 -53.30 -12.83
C VAL A 86 34.63 -54.72 -12.57
N LEU A 87 33.33 -54.82 -12.32
CA LEU A 87 32.33 -55.87 -12.64
C LEU A 87 30.98 -55.15 -12.43
N THR A 88 30.04 -54.92 -13.35
CA THR A 88 29.58 -55.54 -14.62
C THR A 88 28.74 -56.81 -14.50
N SER A 89 27.47 -56.63 -14.13
CA SER A 89 26.30 -57.42 -14.55
C SER A 89 25.05 -56.54 -14.29
N ALA A 90 24.13 -56.22 -15.21
CA ALA A 90 23.52 -56.99 -16.32
C ALA A 90 22.77 -58.23 -15.79
N THR A 91 21.54 -58.57 -16.22
CA THR A 91 20.60 -58.03 -17.22
C THR A 91 19.22 -58.63 -16.87
N ALA A 92 18.14 -57.84 -16.73
CA ALA A 92 17.17 -57.49 -17.78
C ALA A 92 16.11 -58.59 -18.06
N ALA A 93 15.20 -58.32 -19.02
CA ALA A 93 14.02 -59.11 -19.41
C ALA A 93 12.83 -59.07 -18.41
N ALA A 94 11.57 -58.91 -18.84
CA ALA A 94 11.07 -58.56 -20.18
C ALA A 94 9.74 -57.79 -20.11
N ALA A 95 9.44 -57.06 -21.19
CA ALA A 95 8.08 -56.67 -21.56
C ALA A 95 7.71 -57.44 -22.85
N ALA A 96 6.54 -58.06 -22.89
CA ALA A 96 5.82 -58.44 -24.12
C ALA A 96 4.50 -59.16 -23.78
N ALA A 97 3.37 -58.64 -24.28
CA ALA A 97 2.27 -59.43 -24.87
C ALA A 97 1.20 -58.45 -25.40
N GLU A 98 0.98 -58.45 -26.71
CA GLU A 98 -0.15 -57.78 -27.36
C GLU A 98 -1.32 -58.77 -27.53
N SER A 99 -2.45 -58.27 -28.07
CA SER A 99 -3.39 -59.03 -28.90
C SER A 99 -4.14 -60.22 -28.28
N ALA A 100 -5.44 -59.98 -28.03
CA ALA A 100 -6.48 -60.92 -28.47
C ALA A 100 -7.76 -60.14 -28.83
N ALA A 101 -8.31 -60.39 -30.01
CA ALA A 101 -9.59 -59.84 -30.46
C ALA A 101 -10.47 -60.96 -31.03
N ALA A 102 -11.78 -60.68 -31.10
CA ALA A 102 -12.84 -61.53 -31.67
C ALA A 102 -13.15 -62.85 -30.93
N GLY A 103 -14.46 -63.10 -30.76
CA GLY A 103 -15.04 -64.31 -30.16
C GLY A 103 -16.56 -64.19 -30.17
N SER A 104 -17.20 -64.63 -31.25
CA SER A 104 -18.59 -64.27 -31.58
C SER A 104 -19.51 -65.48 -31.78
N THR A 105 -20.78 -65.34 -31.36
CA THR A 105 -21.94 -66.21 -31.68
C THR A 105 -21.93 -67.63 -31.09
N PRO A 106 -23.10 -68.34 -30.97
CA PRO A 106 -24.44 -67.98 -31.46
C PRO A 106 -25.61 -68.00 -30.45
N VAL A 107 -26.61 -67.18 -30.80
CA VAL A 107 -28.09 -67.35 -30.71
C VAL A 107 -28.66 -68.46 -29.80
N ALA A 108 -29.55 -68.04 -28.90
CA ALA A 108 -30.80 -68.75 -28.60
C ALA A 108 -31.94 -67.71 -28.51
N ALA A 109 -33.12 -68.02 -29.06
CA ALA A 109 -34.27 -67.12 -29.05
C ALA A 109 -35.29 -67.55 -27.98
N GLY A 110 -35.82 -66.58 -27.23
CA GLY A 110 -36.89 -66.78 -26.25
C GLY A 110 -37.84 -65.59 -26.25
N THR A 111 -39.04 -65.78 -26.80
CA THR A 111 -40.11 -64.78 -26.77
C THR A 111 -40.91 -64.92 -25.49
N GLU A 112 -40.98 -63.89 -24.66
CA GLU A 112 -42.08 -63.78 -23.70
C GLU A 112 -42.43 -62.30 -23.43
N SER A 113 -43.73 -62.02 -23.44
CA SER A 113 -44.28 -60.67 -23.29
C SER A 113 -44.60 -60.36 -21.83
N GLY A 114 -43.98 -59.33 -21.26
CA GLY A 114 -44.24 -58.90 -19.89
C GLY A 114 -44.26 -57.39 -19.76
N HIS A 115 -45.46 -56.79 -19.80
CA HIS A 115 -45.64 -55.45 -19.23
C HIS A 115 -45.33 -55.51 -17.73
N ARG A 116 -44.31 -54.77 -17.30
CA ARG A 116 -44.14 -54.33 -15.92
C ARG A 116 -43.71 -52.88 -15.96
N ASP A 117 -44.53 -52.03 -15.37
CA ASP A 117 -44.18 -50.63 -15.18
C ASP A 117 -42.95 -50.54 -14.28
N LEU A 118 -41.86 -50.02 -14.83
CA LEU A 118 -40.70 -49.61 -14.05
C LEU A 118 -41.01 -48.23 -13.49
N ASP A 119 -41.67 -48.20 -12.32
CA ASP A 119 -41.64 -47.04 -11.45
C ASP A 119 -40.18 -46.67 -11.22
N LEU A 120 -39.78 -45.52 -11.77
CA LEU A 120 -38.45 -44.96 -11.54
C LEU A 120 -38.45 -44.37 -10.14
N ASP A 121 -38.04 -45.20 -9.18
CA ASP A 121 -37.71 -44.77 -7.81
C ASP A 121 -36.55 -43.77 -7.85
N LEU A 122 -36.92 -42.50 -8.00
CA LEU A 122 -36.05 -41.33 -8.00
C LEU A 122 -35.77 -40.82 -6.59
N GLY A 123 -36.06 -41.63 -5.56
CA GLY A 123 -35.75 -41.30 -4.17
C GLY A 123 -34.28 -40.92 -3.98
N SER A 124 -34.06 -39.90 -3.15
CA SER A 124 -32.74 -39.43 -2.75
C SER A 124 -31.97 -40.52 -2.01
N ARG A 125 -31.19 -41.32 -2.75
CA ARG A 125 -30.32 -42.33 -2.14
C ARG A 125 -29.34 -41.65 -1.18
N PRO A 126 -29.38 -41.97 0.13
CA PRO A 126 -28.38 -41.46 1.06
C PRO A 126 -26.99 -41.95 0.64
N LEU A 127 -25.96 -41.15 0.94
CA LEU A 127 -24.56 -41.53 0.72
C LEU A 127 -24.31 -42.86 1.45
N SER A 128 -23.94 -43.90 0.69
CA SER A 128 -23.68 -45.23 1.27
C SER A 128 -22.65 -45.14 2.40
N ASP A 129 -22.83 -45.91 3.48
CA ASP A 129 -21.99 -45.81 4.70
C ASP A 129 -20.49 -45.84 4.41
N ALA A 130 -20.04 -46.65 3.43
CA ALA A 130 -18.64 -46.73 3.01
C ALA A 130 -18.13 -45.44 2.32
N LEU A 131 -18.98 -44.72 1.58
CA LEU A 131 -18.68 -43.42 1.00
C LEU A 131 -18.73 -42.32 2.07
N LEU A 132 -19.73 -42.36 2.96
CA LEU A 132 -19.84 -41.43 4.07
C LEU A 132 -18.62 -41.53 5.00
N ALA A 133 -18.21 -42.73 5.38
CA ALA A 133 -17.01 -42.97 6.17
C ALA A 133 -15.72 -42.49 5.46
N ARG A 134 -15.60 -42.69 4.13
CA ARG A 134 -14.46 -42.17 3.35
C ARG A 134 -14.45 -40.63 3.29
N LEU A 135 -15.61 -39.99 3.25
CA LEU A 135 -15.72 -38.53 3.29
C LEU A 135 -15.42 -37.98 4.70
N GLN A 136 -15.90 -38.64 5.75
CA GLN A 136 -15.57 -38.31 7.14
C GLN A 136 -14.08 -38.55 7.48
N ALA A 137 -13.42 -39.45 6.73
CA ALA A 137 -11.97 -39.69 6.79
C ALA A 137 -11.13 -38.73 5.91
N LEU A 138 -11.74 -37.83 5.14
CA LEU A 138 -11.02 -36.63 4.67
C LEU A 138 -10.69 -35.72 5.87
N PRO A 139 -9.85 -34.68 5.70
CA PRO A 139 -9.58 -33.67 6.74
C PRO A 139 -10.79 -32.80 7.13
N ALA A 140 -11.80 -33.40 7.77
CA ALA A 140 -12.95 -32.70 8.34
C ALA A 140 -12.54 -31.85 9.55
N ALA A 141 -11.74 -32.44 10.45
CA ALA A 141 -11.35 -31.82 11.71
C ALA A 141 -10.07 -30.96 11.63
N GLY A 142 -10.16 -29.74 12.18
CA GLY A 142 -9.09 -29.13 12.98
C GLY A 142 -7.85 -28.56 12.30
N GLY A 143 -7.57 -28.87 11.03
CA GLY A 143 -6.44 -28.30 10.29
C GLY A 143 -6.58 -26.78 10.06
N ALA A 144 -5.47 -26.05 10.06
CA ALA A 144 -5.43 -24.59 9.84
C ALA A 144 -6.04 -24.15 8.48
N ASP A 145 -6.09 -25.05 7.50
CA ASP A 145 -6.71 -24.81 6.20
C ASP A 145 -8.26 -24.77 6.22
N SER A 146 -8.90 -25.06 7.36
CA SER A 146 -10.36 -25.01 7.51
C SER A 146 -10.87 -23.70 8.13
N HIS A 147 -10.06 -23.09 9.00
CA HIS A 147 -10.38 -21.90 9.80
C HIS A 147 -9.18 -20.96 9.83
N ILE A 148 -9.33 -19.70 9.44
CA ILE A 148 -8.29 -18.70 9.70
C ILE A 148 -8.49 -18.17 11.12
N TYR A 149 -7.46 -18.27 11.96
CA TYR A 149 -7.49 -17.85 13.37
C TYR A 149 -8.63 -18.49 14.20
N GLY A 150 -9.05 -19.71 13.82
CA GLY A 150 -10.15 -20.41 14.46
C GLY A 150 -11.54 -19.81 14.17
N ILE A 151 -11.67 -19.04 13.08
CA ILE A 151 -12.93 -18.56 12.51
C ILE A 151 -13.16 -19.26 11.15
N PRO A 152 -14.37 -19.76 10.82
CA PRO A 152 -14.63 -20.46 9.56
C PRO A 152 -14.28 -19.63 8.32
N ARG A 153 -13.60 -20.25 7.35
CA ARG A 153 -13.23 -19.60 6.08
C ARG A 153 -14.43 -19.09 5.27
N SER A 154 -15.61 -19.67 5.46
CA SER A 154 -16.87 -19.23 4.87
C SER A 154 -17.33 -17.85 5.38
N GLU A 155 -17.12 -17.52 6.65
CA GLU A 155 -17.45 -16.19 7.19
C GLU A 155 -16.42 -15.13 6.78
N TRP A 156 -15.16 -15.52 6.59
CA TRP A 156 -14.14 -14.62 6.01
C TRP A 156 -14.50 -14.16 4.59
N LEU A 157 -15.30 -14.91 3.83
CA LEU A 157 -15.79 -14.51 2.51
C LEU A 157 -16.90 -13.44 2.57
N GLN A 158 -17.45 -13.13 3.75
CA GLN A 158 -18.43 -12.05 3.94
C GLN A 158 -17.76 -10.67 4.09
N LEU A 159 -16.44 -10.65 4.31
CA LEU A 159 -15.64 -9.42 4.43
C LEU A 159 -15.53 -8.70 3.07
N GLN A 160 -15.48 -7.37 3.08
CA GLN A 160 -15.31 -6.56 1.86
C GLN A 160 -13.86 -6.53 1.34
N GLY A 161 -12.90 -7.00 2.15
CA GLY A 161 -11.50 -7.08 1.77
C GLY A 161 -10.73 -8.10 2.62
N PRO A 162 -11.03 -9.41 2.53
CA PRO A 162 -10.34 -10.44 3.31
C PRO A 162 -8.85 -10.56 2.95
N SER A 163 -8.48 -10.18 1.73
CA SER A 163 -7.09 -10.07 1.25
C SER A 163 -6.19 -9.16 2.11
N ARG A 164 -6.76 -8.17 2.82
CA ARG A 164 -6.05 -7.31 3.80
C ARG A 164 -5.43 -8.11 4.95
N TYR A 165 -6.01 -9.26 5.28
CA TYR A 165 -5.72 -10.02 6.49
C TYR A 165 -5.11 -11.40 6.15
N LEU A 166 -4.40 -11.53 5.03
CA LEU A 166 -3.74 -12.80 4.68
C LEU A 166 -2.33 -12.94 5.27
N GLY A 167 -1.54 -11.86 5.31
CA GLY A 167 -0.19 -11.87 5.90
C GLY A 167 0.82 -12.75 5.17
N ASN A 168 0.51 -13.20 3.95
CA ASN A 168 1.32 -14.06 3.09
C ASN A 168 1.60 -13.40 1.73
N GLU A 169 1.63 -12.06 1.69
CA GLU A 169 2.11 -11.29 0.55
C GLU A 169 3.61 -11.52 0.29
N VAL A 170 4.07 -11.29 -0.94
CA VAL A 170 5.50 -11.44 -1.28
C VAL A 170 6.32 -10.46 -0.45
N GLY A 171 7.35 -10.94 0.24
CA GLY A 171 8.14 -10.19 1.22
C GLY A 171 7.69 -10.35 2.68
N ALA A 172 6.59 -11.07 2.96
CA ALA A 172 6.24 -11.44 4.33
C ALA A 172 7.21 -12.51 4.88
N VAL A 173 7.69 -12.30 6.11
CA VAL A 173 8.65 -13.17 6.80
C VAL A 173 7.92 -14.03 7.83
N HIS A 174 7.89 -15.35 7.61
CA HIS A 174 7.28 -16.31 8.54
C HIS A 174 8.37 -17.06 9.32
N LYS A 175 8.80 -16.53 10.47
CA LYS A 175 9.72 -17.23 11.39
C LYS A 175 8.94 -18.24 12.26
N PRO A 176 9.50 -19.42 12.60
CA PRO A 176 8.91 -20.31 13.59
C PRO A 176 8.78 -19.62 14.95
N TRP A 177 7.60 -19.65 15.56
CA TRP A 177 7.26 -18.89 16.77
C TRP A 177 8.22 -19.09 17.95
N ASP A 178 8.67 -20.33 18.12
CA ASP A 178 9.53 -20.77 19.23
C ASP A 178 11.04 -20.65 18.91
N SER A 179 11.39 -20.20 17.70
CA SER A 179 12.78 -19.84 17.33
C SER A 179 13.18 -18.43 17.78
N ALA A 180 12.22 -17.63 18.24
CA ALA A 180 12.42 -16.24 18.63
C ALA A 180 12.38 -16.07 20.15
N GLN A 181 13.42 -15.43 20.68
CA GLN A 181 13.57 -15.13 22.11
C GLN A 181 12.69 -13.93 22.50
N VAL A 182 12.61 -12.92 21.65
CA VAL A 182 11.70 -11.77 21.79
C VAL A 182 10.86 -11.63 20.53
N ARG A 183 9.59 -11.27 20.71
CA ARG A 183 8.53 -11.33 19.69
C ARG A 183 7.78 -10.00 19.68
N PHE A 184 7.94 -9.25 18.61
CA PHE A 184 7.27 -7.98 18.36
C PHE A 184 6.03 -8.21 17.49
N CYS A 185 4.98 -7.42 17.70
CA CYS A 185 4.04 -7.09 16.64
C CYS A 185 4.04 -5.57 16.47
N LEU A 186 4.42 -5.10 15.28
CA LEU A 186 4.30 -3.69 14.93
C LEU A 186 2.86 -3.41 14.50
N THR A 187 2.23 -2.48 15.19
CA THR A 187 0.83 -2.12 15.02
C THR A 187 0.70 -0.77 14.34
N TYR A 188 -0.09 -0.70 13.28
CA TYR A 188 -0.43 0.57 12.65
C TYR A 188 -1.89 0.94 12.98
N PRO A 189 -2.17 2.09 13.60
CA PRO A 189 -3.52 2.46 14.09
C PRO A 189 -4.47 2.94 12.98
N GLU A 190 -4.31 2.42 11.76
CA GLU A 190 -5.16 2.66 10.58
C GLU A 190 -5.35 1.35 9.80
N ILE A 191 -6.27 1.36 8.84
CA ILE A 191 -6.56 0.21 7.97
C ILE A 191 -5.34 -0.23 7.15
N TYR A 192 -5.34 -1.49 6.69
CA TYR A 192 -4.24 -2.13 5.96
C TYR A 192 -3.72 -1.29 4.77
N GLU A 193 -4.61 -0.76 3.92
CA GLU A 193 -4.24 0.03 2.74
C GLU A 193 -3.46 1.31 3.06
N VAL A 194 -3.62 1.82 4.28
CA VAL A 194 -2.83 2.92 4.84
C VAL A 194 -1.53 2.37 5.42
N GLY A 195 -1.60 1.47 6.40
CA GLY A 195 -0.42 1.02 7.15
C GLY A 195 0.61 0.29 6.29
N ALA A 196 0.17 -0.53 5.33
CA ALA A 196 1.04 -1.20 4.36
C ALA A 196 1.63 -0.25 3.29
N SER A 197 1.29 1.04 3.30
CA SER A 197 1.93 2.08 2.48
C SER A 197 2.91 2.97 3.26
N ASN A 198 3.03 2.78 4.59
CA ASN A 198 3.96 3.56 5.41
C ASN A 198 5.37 2.97 5.35
N LEU A 199 6.32 3.70 4.75
CA LEU A 199 7.69 3.25 4.59
C LEU A 199 8.40 2.94 5.92
N GLY A 200 8.18 3.75 6.96
CA GLY A 200 8.78 3.52 8.28
C GLY A 200 8.30 2.21 8.92
N HIS A 201 7.01 1.88 8.77
CA HIS A 201 6.46 0.60 9.22
C HIS A 201 7.10 -0.60 8.49
N ILE A 202 7.39 -0.45 7.18
CA ILE A 202 8.08 -1.48 6.39
C ILE A 202 9.56 -1.64 6.80
N ILE A 203 10.29 -0.52 6.98
CA ILE A 203 11.70 -0.55 7.42
C ILE A 203 11.81 -1.27 8.77
N LEU A 204 11.02 -0.86 9.77
CA LEU A 204 11.11 -1.40 11.12
C LEU A 204 10.70 -2.89 11.20
N TYR A 205 9.74 -3.31 10.37
CA TYR A 205 9.40 -4.73 10.18
C TYR A 205 10.56 -5.54 9.59
N THR A 206 11.26 -4.98 8.59
CA THR A 206 12.41 -5.62 7.94
C THR A 206 13.58 -5.74 8.93
N VAL A 207 13.98 -4.64 9.57
CA VAL A 207 15.10 -4.59 10.51
C VAL A 207 14.91 -5.53 11.71
N LEU A 208 13.71 -5.61 12.30
CA LEU A 208 13.42 -6.57 13.37
C LEU A 208 13.39 -8.03 12.90
N ASN A 209 13.14 -8.29 11.61
CA ASN A 209 13.19 -9.64 11.04
C ASN A 209 14.58 -10.02 10.52
N ASP A 210 15.47 -9.08 10.21
CA ASP A 210 16.90 -9.37 9.97
C ASP A 210 17.65 -9.64 11.28
N ALA A 211 17.19 -9.09 12.40
CA ALA A 211 17.82 -9.23 13.72
C ALA A 211 17.79 -10.68 14.30
N PRO A 212 18.95 -11.23 14.73
CA PRO A 212 19.02 -12.58 15.30
C PRO A 212 18.27 -12.80 16.62
N GLY A 213 17.39 -13.80 16.63
CA GLY A 213 16.57 -14.17 17.79
C GLY A 213 15.37 -13.25 18.06
N LEU A 214 15.11 -12.28 17.19
CA LEU A 214 13.88 -11.49 17.17
C LEU A 214 12.91 -12.04 16.10
N LEU A 215 11.62 -11.84 16.30
CA LEU A 215 10.54 -12.07 15.33
C LEU A 215 9.65 -10.83 15.34
N CYS A 216 9.23 -10.36 14.17
CA CYS A 216 8.26 -9.28 14.04
C CYS A 216 7.11 -9.65 13.11
N ASP A 217 5.90 -9.64 13.64
CA ASP A 217 4.66 -9.65 12.86
C ASP A 217 4.11 -8.22 12.69
N ARG A 218 3.03 -8.06 11.91
CA ARG A 218 2.27 -6.81 11.76
C ARG A 218 0.82 -6.97 12.21
N SER A 219 0.21 -5.88 12.62
CA SER A 219 -1.26 -5.77 12.74
C SER A 219 -1.74 -4.35 12.45
N TYR A 220 -3.02 -4.23 12.13
CA TYR A 220 -3.64 -3.03 11.55
C TYR A 220 -5.00 -2.77 12.23
N PHE A 221 -5.49 -1.54 12.17
CA PHE A 221 -6.83 -1.24 12.67
C PHE A 221 -7.87 -2.04 11.86
N PRO A 222 -8.69 -2.89 12.50
CA PRO A 222 -9.63 -3.73 11.77
C PRO A 222 -10.77 -2.90 11.19
N ALA A 223 -11.07 -3.13 9.91
CA ALA A 223 -12.27 -2.57 9.29
C ALA A 223 -13.55 -3.09 10.01
N PRO A 224 -14.69 -2.37 9.94
CA PRO A 224 -15.87 -2.67 10.76
C PRO A 224 -16.42 -4.09 10.59
N ASP A 225 -16.26 -4.68 9.41
CA ASP A 225 -16.64 -6.06 9.09
C ASP A 225 -15.77 -7.08 9.83
N MET A 226 -14.44 -6.92 9.82
CA MET A 226 -13.51 -7.75 10.60
C MET A 226 -13.69 -7.54 12.11
N ALA A 227 -13.93 -6.30 12.55
CA ALA A 227 -14.20 -6.01 13.96
C ALA A 227 -15.47 -6.72 14.47
N ALA A 228 -16.54 -6.73 13.67
CA ALA A 228 -17.77 -7.46 13.98
C ALA A 228 -17.58 -8.99 13.94
N LEU A 229 -16.78 -9.50 12.98
CA LEU A 229 -16.46 -10.93 12.86
C LEU A 229 -15.66 -11.44 14.08
N LEU A 230 -14.62 -10.69 14.50
CA LEU A 230 -13.84 -10.98 15.70
C LEU A 230 -14.72 -10.99 16.97
N ALA A 231 -15.60 -9.99 17.11
CA ALA A 231 -16.53 -9.90 18.24
C ALA A 231 -17.52 -11.09 18.28
N ARG A 232 -18.12 -11.46 17.14
CA ARG A 232 -19.03 -12.62 17.01
C ARG A 232 -18.36 -13.91 17.49
N HIS A 233 -17.12 -14.15 17.08
CA HIS A 233 -16.35 -15.34 17.42
C HIS A 233 -15.58 -15.24 18.75
N HIS A 234 -15.79 -14.17 19.52
CA HIS A 234 -15.12 -13.91 20.80
C HIS A 234 -13.58 -13.98 20.68
N LYS A 235 -13.03 -13.58 19.52
CA LYS A 235 -11.61 -13.60 19.22
C LYS A 235 -10.98 -12.22 19.47
N PRO A 236 -9.86 -12.13 20.22
CA PRO A 236 -9.12 -10.87 20.32
C PRO A 236 -8.39 -10.55 19.00
N LEU A 237 -8.06 -9.27 18.77
CA LEU A 237 -7.27 -8.83 17.63
C LEU A 237 -5.93 -9.59 17.52
N PHE A 238 -5.46 -9.78 16.29
CA PHE A 238 -4.40 -10.73 15.95
C PHE A 238 -3.35 -10.15 15.00
N ALA A 239 -2.20 -10.81 14.96
CA ALA A 239 -1.09 -10.55 14.08
C ALA A 239 -1.25 -11.28 12.73
N VAL A 240 -0.99 -10.61 11.61
CA VAL A 240 -1.40 -11.11 10.29
C VAL A 240 -0.55 -12.29 9.81
N GLU A 241 0.72 -12.41 10.18
CA GLU A 241 1.60 -13.52 9.80
C GLU A 241 1.37 -14.79 10.62
N SER A 242 1.60 -14.74 11.94
CA SER A 242 1.53 -15.94 12.81
C SER A 242 0.12 -16.35 13.22
N ARG A 243 -0.89 -15.51 12.94
CA ARG A 243 -2.30 -15.70 13.33
C ARG A 243 -2.50 -15.83 14.84
N ARG A 244 -1.69 -15.14 15.64
CA ARG A 244 -1.77 -15.15 17.11
C ARG A 244 -2.37 -13.86 17.65
N SER A 245 -3.06 -13.95 18.79
CA SER A 245 -3.56 -12.79 19.54
C SER A 245 -2.41 -11.83 19.86
N LEU A 246 -2.65 -10.52 19.80
CA LEU A 246 -1.64 -9.52 20.16
C LEU A 246 -1.18 -9.64 21.64
N ALA A 247 -1.99 -10.22 22.52
CA ALA A 247 -1.62 -10.48 23.91
C ALA A 247 -0.51 -11.57 24.06
N ALA A 248 -0.23 -12.38 23.03
CA ALA A 248 0.80 -13.42 23.07
C ALA A 248 2.21 -12.93 22.73
N PHE A 249 2.37 -11.66 22.35
CA PHE A 249 3.67 -11.08 21.99
C PHE A 249 4.41 -10.53 23.22
N HIS A 250 5.72 -10.35 23.09
CA HIS A 250 6.52 -9.67 24.12
C HIS A 250 6.35 -8.15 24.03
N VAL A 251 6.23 -7.61 22.81
CA VAL A 251 6.17 -6.17 22.57
C VAL A 251 5.12 -5.85 21.51
N LEU A 252 4.30 -4.82 21.77
CA LEU A 252 3.38 -4.22 20.79
C LEU A 252 3.81 -2.77 20.51
N GLY A 253 4.11 -2.45 19.25
CA GLY A 253 4.70 -1.17 18.87
C GLY A 253 3.83 -0.35 17.92
N PHE A 254 3.21 0.71 18.43
CA PHE A 254 2.28 1.56 17.69
C PHE A 254 2.99 2.72 16.96
N SER A 255 2.76 2.84 15.66
CA SER A 255 3.24 3.99 14.86
C SER A 255 2.30 5.20 14.97
N LEU A 256 2.54 6.10 15.92
CA LEU A 256 1.80 7.37 16.06
C LEU A 256 2.29 8.41 15.04
N ALA A 257 1.71 8.33 13.84
CA ALA A 257 1.97 9.23 12.72
C ALA A 257 1.28 10.61 12.83
N TYR A 258 0.14 10.68 13.55
CA TYR A 258 -0.61 11.90 13.83
C TYR A 258 -1.46 11.72 15.11
N GLU A 259 -1.92 12.83 15.70
CA GLU A 259 -2.52 12.83 17.05
C GLU A 259 -3.81 12.03 17.18
N LEU A 260 -4.70 12.14 16.18
CA LEU A 260 -6.03 11.56 16.25
C LEU A 260 -6.05 10.03 16.04
N GLY A 261 -4.91 9.42 15.72
CA GLY A 261 -4.74 7.96 15.76
C GLY A 261 -4.75 7.38 17.18
N GLY A 262 -4.66 8.22 18.23
CA GLY A 262 -4.64 7.76 19.62
C GLY A 262 -5.90 7.00 20.06
N THR A 263 -7.10 7.39 19.61
CA THR A 263 -8.35 6.68 19.91
C THR A 263 -8.40 5.30 19.24
N ASN A 264 -7.83 5.18 18.04
CA ASN A 264 -7.65 3.90 17.36
C ASN A 264 -6.70 2.94 18.11
N VAL A 265 -5.68 3.45 18.80
CA VAL A 265 -4.82 2.62 19.68
C VAL A 265 -5.63 2.02 20.82
N LEU A 266 -6.44 2.82 21.54
CA LEU A 266 -7.24 2.33 22.67
C LEU A 266 -8.23 1.25 22.24
N GLN A 267 -8.85 1.46 21.08
CA GLN A 267 -9.73 0.48 20.45
C GLN A 267 -8.99 -0.82 20.08
N MET A 268 -7.78 -0.76 19.52
CA MET A 268 -6.98 -1.95 19.22
C MET A 268 -6.54 -2.70 20.47
N LEU A 269 -6.15 -2.01 21.55
CA LEU A 269 -5.84 -2.62 22.85
C LEU A 269 -7.07 -3.33 23.42
N ARG A 270 -8.23 -2.64 23.46
CA ARG A 270 -9.50 -3.21 23.91
C ARG A 270 -9.91 -4.43 23.08
N GLN A 271 -9.78 -4.37 21.77
CA GLN A 271 -10.04 -5.50 20.87
C GLN A 271 -9.03 -6.64 21.05
N SER A 272 -7.81 -6.37 21.51
CA SER A 272 -6.81 -7.39 21.84
C SER A 272 -7.06 -8.08 23.19
N GLY A 273 -8.02 -7.60 23.99
CA GLY A 273 -8.20 -8.01 25.38
C GLY A 273 -7.15 -7.44 26.35
N ILE A 274 -6.36 -6.46 25.92
CA ILE A 274 -5.26 -5.86 26.67
C ILE A 274 -5.77 -4.60 27.39
N PRO A 275 -5.42 -4.39 28.68
CA PRO A 275 -5.81 -3.18 29.40
C PRO A 275 -5.24 -1.91 28.75
N VAL A 276 -6.03 -0.83 28.77
CA VAL A 276 -5.73 0.36 27.94
C VAL A 276 -4.66 1.24 28.56
N SER A 277 -4.54 1.26 29.89
CA SER A 277 -3.51 2.05 30.58
C SER A 277 -2.35 1.20 31.11
N TRP A 278 -1.16 1.78 31.28
CA TRP A 278 0.00 1.06 31.84
C TRP A 278 -0.21 0.71 33.32
N GLN A 279 -0.99 1.51 34.05
CA GLN A 279 -1.40 1.20 35.42
C GLN A 279 -2.26 -0.07 35.46
N GLU A 280 -3.22 -0.21 34.53
CA GLU A 280 -4.06 -1.41 34.40
C GLU A 280 -3.26 -2.65 33.91
N ARG A 281 -2.08 -2.45 33.30
CA ARG A 281 -1.13 -3.51 32.90
C ARG A 281 -0.02 -3.78 33.91
N SER A 282 -0.01 -3.09 35.05
CA SER A 282 1.05 -3.25 36.06
C SER A 282 0.93 -4.59 36.80
N GLU A 283 2.07 -5.19 37.14
CA GLU A 283 2.18 -6.54 37.70
C GLU A 283 3.00 -6.51 39.00
N PRO A 284 2.82 -7.45 39.94
CA PRO A 284 3.57 -7.49 41.19
C PRO A 284 5.09 -7.61 40.96
N GLU A 285 5.87 -6.82 41.71
CA GLU A 285 7.33 -6.87 41.70
C GLU A 285 7.86 -8.25 42.14
N GLY A 286 9.04 -8.65 41.65
CA GLY A 286 9.64 -9.96 41.90
C GLY A 286 9.01 -11.13 41.13
N ARG A 287 7.92 -10.95 40.38
CA ARG A 287 7.46 -11.93 39.38
C ARG A 287 8.22 -11.70 38.06
N PRO A 288 8.97 -12.69 37.52
CA PRO A 288 9.57 -12.58 36.19
C PRO A 288 8.53 -12.25 35.13
N TRP A 289 8.82 -11.28 34.27
CA TRP A 289 7.92 -10.85 33.21
C TRP A 289 8.01 -11.78 31.99
N ASP A 290 6.92 -12.50 31.72
CA ASP A 290 6.80 -13.38 30.54
C ASP A 290 5.33 -13.49 30.09
N PRO A 291 4.96 -13.04 28.88
CA PRO A 291 3.62 -13.22 28.32
C PRO A 291 3.18 -14.68 28.17
N ALA A 292 4.10 -15.63 27.99
CA ALA A 292 3.73 -17.05 27.94
C ALA A 292 3.30 -17.59 29.32
N SER A 293 3.76 -16.96 30.41
CA SER A 293 3.23 -17.16 31.78
C SER A 293 1.97 -16.34 32.09
N GLY A 294 1.49 -15.51 31.16
CA GLY A 294 0.33 -14.63 31.36
C GLY A 294 0.64 -13.25 31.96
N SER A 295 1.85 -12.73 31.76
CA SER A 295 2.11 -11.27 31.86
C SER A 295 1.50 -10.52 30.68
N TRP A 296 1.31 -9.20 30.78
CA TRP A 296 0.90 -8.40 29.62
C TRP A 296 2.11 -8.08 28.71
N PRO A 297 1.95 -7.93 27.39
CA PRO A 297 3.00 -7.35 26.54
C PRO A 297 3.42 -5.96 27.05
N LEU A 298 4.66 -5.55 26.75
CA LEU A 298 5.02 -4.14 26.83
C LEU A 298 4.43 -3.42 25.62
N VAL A 299 3.64 -2.36 25.85
CA VAL A 299 3.01 -1.57 24.80
C VAL A 299 3.77 -0.26 24.65
N PHE A 300 4.30 0.00 23.46
CA PHE A 300 5.04 1.25 23.17
C PHE A 300 4.49 1.99 21.95
N ALA A 301 4.86 3.27 21.85
CA ALA A 301 4.66 4.05 20.64
C ALA A 301 5.97 4.70 20.14
N GLY A 302 6.03 4.87 18.82
CA GLY A 302 7.07 5.64 18.13
C GLY A 302 6.47 6.49 17.00
N GLY A 303 7.33 7.08 16.17
CA GLY A 303 6.91 7.95 15.08
C GLY A 303 6.83 9.44 15.47
N PRO A 304 6.41 10.32 14.53
CA PRO A 304 6.59 11.76 14.65
C PRO A 304 5.76 12.39 15.78
N THR A 305 4.53 11.96 16.03
CA THR A 305 3.71 12.53 17.12
C THR A 305 4.28 12.15 18.48
N ALA A 306 4.58 10.86 18.70
CA ALA A 306 5.23 10.36 19.92
C ALA A 306 6.57 11.06 20.20
N THR A 307 7.39 11.24 19.16
CA THR A 307 8.68 11.96 19.24
C THR A 307 8.51 13.46 19.51
N SER A 308 7.34 14.04 19.23
CA SER A 308 7.10 15.48 19.38
C SER A 308 6.48 15.88 20.71
N ASN A 309 5.63 15.03 21.28
CA ASN A 309 4.97 15.24 22.56
C ASN A 309 4.29 13.92 22.98
N PRO A 310 4.92 13.09 23.85
CA PRO A 310 4.34 11.83 24.30
C PRO A 310 3.26 12.01 25.37
N GLU A 311 3.26 13.13 26.09
CA GLU A 311 2.41 13.36 27.28
C GLU A 311 0.89 13.20 27.08
N PRO A 312 0.25 13.62 25.97
CA PRO A 312 -1.18 13.40 25.74
C PRO A 312 -1.60 11.92 25.73
N PHE A 313 -0.62 11.01 25.63
CA PHE A 313 -0.81 9.57 25.56
C PHE A 313 -0.06 8.81 26.68
N ALA A 314 0.54 9.52 27.64
CA ALA A 314 1.45 8.93 28.64
C ALA A 314 0.83 7.83 29.52
N ASP A 315 -0.47 7.88 29.79
CA ASP A 315 -1.16 6.81 30.54
C ASP A 315 -1.32 5.51 29.75
N PHE A 316 -1.24 5.53 28.42
CA PHE A 316 -1.59 4.38 27.57
C PHE A 316 -0.41 3.47 27.23
N PHE A 317 0.82 3.98 27.34
CA PHE A 317 2.04 3.29 26.89
C PHE A 317 2.97 2.99 28.07
N ASP A 318 3.56 1.80 28.08
CA ASP A 318 4.60 1.42 29.04
C ASP A 318 5.91 2.19 28.76
N PHE A 319 6.20 2.44 27.48
CA PHE A 319 7.32 3.29 27.04
C PHE A 319 7.08 3.94 25.67
N PHE A 320 7.95 4.86 25.27
CA PHE A 320 8.03 5.44 23.93
C PHE A 320 9.44 5.30 23.36
N ALA A 321 9.56 5.10 22.05
CA ALA A 321 10.81 5.16 21.31
C ALA A 321 10.86 6.45 20.49
N LEU A 322 11.77 7.36 20.84
CA LEU A 322 11.81 8.72 20.31
C LEU A 322 12.85 8.87 19.19
N GLY A 323 12.44 9.36 18.02
CA GLY A 323 13.30 9.58 16.86
C GLY A 323 13.29 8.44 15.84
N ASP A 324 14.43 8.23 15.20
CA ASP A 324 14.64 7.18 14.20
C ASP A 324 14.67 5.79 14.88
N GLY A 325 13.91 4.84 14.34
CA GLY A 325 13.59 3.57 15.04
C GLY A 325 14.54 2.41 14.76
N GLU A 326 15.32 2.48 13.68
CA GLU A 326 16.01 1.34 13.08
C GLU A 326 16.99 0.64 14.04
N GLU A 327 17.91 1.40 14.64
CA GLU A 327 18.84 0.87 15.64
C GLU A 327 18.13 0.53 16.96
N VAL A 328 17.31 1.48 17.45
CA VAL A 328 16.79 1.44 18.82
C VAL A 328 15.80 0.31 19.06
N LEU A 329 15.00 -0.12 18.07
CA LEU A 329 14.14 -1.29 18.24
C LEU A 329 14.95 -2.60 18.35
N VAL A 330 16.14 -2.67 17.75
CA VAL A 330 17.07 -3.81 17.90
C VAL A 330 17.81 -3.73 19.24
N GLU A 331 18.20 -2.53 19.70
CA GLU A 331 18.73 -2.30 21.05
C GLU A 331 17.70 -2.71 22.13
N ILE A 332 16.43 -2.30 22.01
CA ILE A 332 15.31 -2.73 22.86
C ILE A 332 15.16 -4.26 22.82
N GLY A 333 15.13 -4.87 21.64
CA GLY A 333 14.99 -6.33 21.49
C GLY A 333 16.11 -7.11 22.18
N ASN A 334 17.35 -6.62 22.10
CA ASN A 334 18.50 -7.22 22.79
C ASN A 334 18.50 -6.94 24.31
N CYS A 335 18.06 -5.76 24.75
CA CYS A 335 17.86 -5.46 26.16
C CYS A 335 16.81 -6.39 26.79
N LEU A 336 15.68 -6.61 26.11
CA LEU A 336 14.63 -7.53 26.57
C LEU A 336 15.11 -8.99 26.62
N LYS A 337 15.95 -9.42 25.66
CA LYS A 337 16.62 -10.73 25.71
C LYS A 337 17.49 -10.89 26.96
N ALA A 338 18.22 -9.85 27.38
CA ALA A 338 18.99 -9.85 28.62
C ALA A 338 18.08 -9.87 29.86
N CYS A 339 17.09 -8.98 29.94
CA CYS A 339 16.14 -8.92 31.06
C CYS A 339 15.40 -10.25 31.30
N ALA A 340 14.99 -10.94 30.23
CA ALA A 340 14.35 -12.24 30.32
C ALA A 340 15.32 -13.35 30.79
N ALA A 341 16.59 -13.32 30.37
CA ALA A 341 17.62 -14.26 30.84
C ALA A 341 18.03 -14.00 32.31
N GLU A 342 17.96 -12.75 32.76
CA GLU A 342 18.14 -12.33 34.16
C GLU A 342 16.89 -12.59 35.03
N GLY A 343 15.74 -12.94 34.43
CA GLY A 343 14.48 -13.20 35.14
C GLY A 343 13.80 -11.97 35.73
N LEU A 344 14.06 -10.77 35.17
CA LEU A 344 13.57 -9.51 35.72
C LEU A 344 12.03 -9.37 35.63
N ASP A 345 11.45 -8.66 36.60
CA ASP A 345 10.03 -8.26 36.55
C ASP A 345 9.77 -7.11 35.56
N ARG A 346 8.48 -6.77 35.38
CA ARG A 346 8.02 -5.75 34.42
C ARG A 346 8.65 -4.38 34.69
N ARG A 347 8.72 -3.97 35.97
CA ARG A 347 9.20 -2.64 36.37
C ARG A 347 10.71 -2.53 36.26
N SER A 348 11.43 -3.57 36.68
CA SER A 348 12.88 -3.71 36.55
C SER A 348 13.31 -3.76 35.07
N THR A 349 12.54 -4.45 34.22
CA THR A 349 12.74 -4.48 32.77
C THR A 349 12.56 -3.09 32.14
N LEU A 350 11.51 -2.36 32.52
CA LEU A 350 11.28 -0.99 32.06
C LEU A 350 12.35 -0.01 32.57
N LEU A 351 12.85 -0.18 33.80
CA LEU A 351 13.96 0.61 34.33
C LEU A 351 15.27 0.33 33.59
N ARG A 352 15.59 -0.95 33.30
CA ARG A 352 16.75 -1.30 32.47
C ARG A 352 16.66 -0.66 31.09
N LEU A 353 15.50 -0.67 30.45
CA LEU A 353 15.28 0.02 29.17
C LEU A 353 15.52 1.55 29.28
N ALA A 354 14.90 2.21 30.27
CA ALA A 354 15.00 3.67 30.46
C ALA A 354 16.42 4.18 30.76
N VAL A 355 17.29 3.34 31.33
CA VAL A 355 18.67 3.68 31.71
C VAL A 355 19.69 3.21 30.68
N SER A 356 19.43 2.09 29.98
CA SER A 356 20.43 1.43 29.11
C SER A 356 20.24 1.70 27.61
N VAL A 357 19.08 2.21 27.19
CA VAL A 357 18.76 2.42 25.77
C VAL A 357 18.40 3.88 25.52
N GLU A 358 19.22 4.56 24.73
CA GLU A 358 19.01 5.97 24.39
C GLU A 358 17.75 6.15 23.54
N GLY A 359 16.96 7.18 23.83
CA GLY A 359 15.70 7.45 23.14
C GLY A 359 14.49 6.67 23.67
N VAL A 360 14.66 5.83 24.71
CA VAL A 360 13.53 5.24 25.43
C VAL A 360 13.03 6.18 26.54
N TYR A 361 11.76 6.54 26.48
CA TYR A 361 11.05 7.30 27.53
C TYR A 361 10.02 6.41 28.22
N VAL A 362 10.04 6.33 29.56
CA VAL A 362 9.12 5.50 30.36
C VAL A 362 8.27 6.39 31.26
N PRO A 363 6.99 6.68 30.94
CA PRO A 363 6.21 7.72 31.62
C PRO A 363 6.03 7.51 33.12
N GLN A 364 5.97 6.27 33.59
CA GLN A 364 5.80 5.92 35.01
C GLN A 364 6.99 6.28 35.92
N PHE A 365 8.11 6.73 35.35
CA PHE A 365 9.28 7.20 36.12
C PHE A 365 9.39 8.72 36.18
N TYR A 366 8.36 9.44 35.70
CA TYR A 366 8.33 10.91 35.67
C TYR A 366 6.97 11.41 36.14
N GLU A 367 6.98 12.49 36.93
CA GLU A 367 5.79 13.16 37.43
C GLU A 367 5.54 14.47 36.67
N ALA A 368 4.27 14.81 36.44
CA ALA A 368 3.87 16.07 35.84
C ALA A 368 3.55 17.09 36.95
N PRO A 369 3.97 18.37 36.81
CA PRO A 369 3.72 19.38 37.83
C PRO A 369 2.23 19.71 38.00
N GLU A 370 1.86 20.26 39.16
CA GLU A 370 0.51 20.78 39.40
C GLU A 370 0.16 21.95 38.46
N GLY A 371 -1.08 21.98 37.98
CA GLY A 371 -1.59 23.03 37.07
C GLY A 371 -1.74 22.58 35.62
N PHE A 372 -1.75 23.52 34.67
CA PHE A 372 -1.71 23.22 33.22
C PHE A 372 -0.31 23.48 32.67
N GLY A 373 0.19 22.54 31.85
CA GLY A 373 1.49 22.67 31.19
C GLY A 373 2.63 22.22 32.10
N GLY A 374 3.76 22.92 32.04
CA GLY A 374 4.99 22.47 32.68
C GLY A 374 5.65 21.31 31.91
N SER A 375 6.89 20.99 32.27
CA SER A 375 7.59 19.79 31.82
C SER A 375 7.61 18.77 32.95
N VAL A 376 7.56 17.49 32.60
CA VAL A 376 7.69 16.40 33.59
C VAL A 376 9.10 16.36 34.20
N VAL A 377 9.21 15.80 35.40
CA VAL A 377 10.46 15.62 36.16
C VAL A 377 10.65 14.16 36.58
N PRO A 378 11.89 13.63 36.59
CA PRO A 378 12.13 12.23 36.96
C PRO A 378 11.91 12.01 38.47
N VAL A 379 11.26 10.89 38.82
CA VAL A 379 10.99 10.46 40.21
C VAL A 379 11.65 9.12 40.58
N VAL A 380 12.54 8.62 39.71
CA VAL A 380 13.36 7.41 39.93
C VAL A 380 14.83 7.77 39.68
N GLU A 381 15.74 7.22 40.47
CA GLU A 381 17.18 7.46 40.30
C GLU A 381 17.70 6.84 38.98
N GLY A 382 18.65 7.53 38.34
CA GLY A 382 19.34 7.05 37.14
C GLY A 382 18.62 7.29 35.80
N VAL A 383 17.31 7.61 35.78
CA VAL A 383 16.61 7.93 34.52
C VAL A 383 16.92 9.37 34.07
N PRO A 384 17.07 9.64 32.76
CA PRO A 384 17.55 10.93 32.26
C PRO A 384 16.49 12.04 32.35
N SER A 385 16.83 13.20 32.91
CA SER A 385 15.89 14.34 33.03
C SER A 385 15.46 14.95 31.69
N ARG A 386 16.21 14.70 30.60
CA ARG A 386 15.80 14.97 29.21
C ARG A 386 16.19 13.78 28.33
N ILE A 387 15.23 13.23 27.60
CA ILE A 387 15.40 11.99 26.82
C ILE A 387 15.85 12.38 25.41
N LYS A 388 17.09 12.05 25.07
CA LYS A 388 17.68 12.28 23.74
C LYS A 388 17.07 11.35 22.70
N ARG A 389 16.43 11.93 21.67
CA ARG A 389 15.91 11.15 20.52
C ARG A 389 17.04 10.54 19.69
N ARG A 390 16.75 9.46 18.97
CA ARG A 390 17.68 8.78 18.05
C ARG A 390 17.67 9.36 16.64
N THR A 391 18.76 9.09 15.91
CA THR A 391 19.02 9.50 14.52
C THR A 391 19.81 8.40 13.81
N CYS A 392 19.25 7.82 12.75
CA CYS A 392 19.88 6.78 11.94
C CYS A 392 20.16 7.31 10.52
N GLN A 393 21.19 6.78 9.86
CA GLN A 393 21.35 6.98 8.41
C GLN A 393 20.34 6.09 7.66
N PRO A 394 19.61 6.57 6.64
CA PRO A 394 18.67 5.74 5.91
C PRO A 394 19.39 4.72 5.02
N ASP A 395 19.11 3.43 5.19
CA ASP A 395 19.54 2.40 4.24
C ASP A 395 18.44 2.16 3.18
N PRO A 396 18.68 2.45 1.88
CA PRO A 396 17.69 2.23 0.83
C PRO A 396 17.41 0.74 0.55
N PHE A 397 18.24 -0.21 1.05
CA PHE A 397 18.02 -1.64 0.83
C PHE A 397 17.01 -2.26 1.81
N GLN A 398 16.97 -1.80 3.08
CA GLN A 398 15.97 -2.21 4.09
C GLN A 398 14.53 -1.76 3.76
N GLN A 399 14.38 -0.98 2.70
CA GLN A 399 13.12 -0.44 2.18
C GLN A 399 12.51 -1.33 1.09
N ILE A 400 13.27 -2.33 0.59
CA ILE A 400 12.84 -3.28 -0.45
C ILE A 400 12.04 -4.41 0.20
N GLY A 401 10.82 -4.09 0.65
CA GLY A 401 9.98 -4.99 1.46
C GLY A 401 8.73 -5.54 0.75
N LEU A 402 7.63 -5.51 1.50
CA LEU A 402 6.35 -6.15 1.23
C LEU A 402 5.68 -5.71 -0.08
N VAL A 403 4.97 -6.65 -0.73
CA VAL A 403 4.28 -6.46 -2.02
C VAL A 403 2.80 -6.88 -1.89
N PRO A 404 1.94 -6.05 -1.27
CA PRO A 404 0.54 -6.38 -0.96
C PRO A 404 -0.32 -6.84 -2.15
N TYR A 405 -1.22 -7.81 -1.94
CA TYR A 405 -2.21 -8.18 -2.96
C TYR A 405 -3.20 -7.04 -3.26
N VAL A 406 -3.64 -6.34 -2.21
CA VAL A 406 -4.58 -5.21 -2.25
C VAL A 406 -3.89 -3.94 -2.78
N GLU A 407 -4.64 -3.05 -3.43
CA GLU A 407 -4.15 -1.72 -3.78
C GLU A 407 -3.99 -0.87 -2.51
N THR A 408 -2.76 -0.47 -2.17
CA THR A 408 -2.52 0.44 -1.06
C THR A 408 -2.68 1.90 -1.49
N VAL A 409 -2.78 2.83 -0.54
CA VAL A 409 -2.91 4.27 -0.82
C VAL A 409 -1.76 4.78 -1.70
N HIS A 410 -0.58 4.16 -1.61
CA HIS A 410 0.59 4.44 -2.44
C HIS A 410 1.19 3.15 -3.02
N ASP A 411 0.47 2.51 -3.94
CA ASP A 411 0.88 1.25 -4.58
C ASP A 411 2.03 1.41 -5.59
N ARG A 412 3.21 1.77 -5.09
CA ARG A 412 4.46 1.96 -5.83
C ARG A 412 5.65 1.67 -4.92
N MET A 413 6.75 1.19 -5.48
CA MET A 413 7.99 1.05 -4.71
C MET A 413 8.43 2.45 -4.22
N THR A 414 8.88 2.57 -2.97
CA THR A 414 9.31 3.86 -2.41
C THR A 414 10.70 3.74 -1.79
N VAL A 415 11.60 4.68 -2.10
CA VAL A 415 12.96 4.75 -1.56
C VAL A 415 13.22 6.16 -1.01
N GLU A 416 13.56 6.27 0.27
CA GLU A 416 14.03 7.49 0.90
C GLU A 416 15.43 7.84 0.38
N ILE A 417 15.56 9.03 -0.23
CA ILE A 417 16.83 9.55 -0.78
C ILE A 417 17.50 10.56 0.17
N ARG A 418 16.74 11.14 1.10
CA ARG A 418 17.21 12.11 2.09
C ARG A 418 16.25 12.18 3.25
N ARG A 419 16.73 11.85 4.45
CA ARG A 419 15.98 12.06 5.70
C ARG A 419 16.22 13.48 6.21
N GLY A 420 15.14 14.18 6.54
CA GLY A 420 15.20 15.55 7.06
C GLY A 420 15.48 16.66 6.04
N CYS A 421 15.40 17.91 6.52
CA CYS A 421 15.41 19.11 5.68
C CYS A 421 16.07 20.30 6.41
N THR A 422 16.92 21.03 5.70
CA THR A 422 17.71 22.16 6.22
C THR A 422 17.10 23.54 5.96
N ARG A 423 16.03 23.61 5.16
CA ARG A 423 15.41 24.87 4.74
C ARG A 423 14.74 25.69 5.86
N GLY A 424 14.55 25.11 7.05
CA GLY A 424 14.15 25.85 8.24
C GLY A 424 12.76 26.51 8.19
N CYS A 425 11.79 25.93 7.48
CA CYS A 425 10.42 26.44 7.43
C CYS A 425 9.76 26.39 8.83
N ARG A 426 9.30 27.53 9.35
CA ARG A 426 9.00 27.74 10.79
C ARG A 426 7.77 27.02 11.34
N PHE A 427 6.91 26.54 10.44
CA PHE A 427 5.73 25.71 10.74
C PHE A 427 6.01 24.20 10.62
N CYS A 428 7.19 23.80 10.15
CA CYS A 428 7.41 22.43 9.68
C CYS A 428 8.08 21.54 10.73
N GLN A 429 7.27 21.02 11.66
CA GLN A 429 7.68 20.05 12.68
C GLN A 429 8.59 18.91 12.14
N PRO A 430 8.30 18.21 11.01
CA PRO A 430 9.24 17.24 10.45
C PRO A 430 10.62 17.82 10.12
N GLY A 431 10.69 19.05 9.57
CA GLY A 431 11.95 19.77 9.29
C GLY A 431 12.67 20.32 10.53
N MET A 432 12.13 20.04 11.72
CA MET A 432 12.77 20.27 13.01
C MET A 432 13.16 18.91 13.62
N LEU A 433 12.19 18.02 13.85
CA LEU A 433 12.39 16.74 14.55
C LEU A 433 13.35 15.75 13.87
N THR A 434 13.50 15.82 12.53
CA THR A 434 14.32 14.84 11.79
C THR A 434 15.77 15.30 11.54
N ARG A 435 16.16 16.49 12.02
CA ARG A 435 17.52 17.04 11.84
C ARG A 435 18.59 16.12 12.47
N PRO A 436 19.86 16.17 12.02
CA PRO A 436 20.38 16.91 10.85
C PRO A 436 19.83 16.35 9.53
N ALA A 437 19.99 17.04 8.39
CA ALA A 437 19.62 16.43 7.12
C ALA A 437 20.63 15.35 6.71
N ARG A 438 20.15 14.22 6.20
CA ARG A 438 20.93 13.01 5.92
C ARG A 438 20.62 12.51 4.51
N ASP A 439 21.44 12.93 3.54
CA ASP A 439 21.40 12.43 2.17
C ASP A 439 21.90 10.98 2.08
N VAL A 440 21.25 10.17 1.26
CA VAL A 440 21.68 8.81 0.90
C VAL A 440 22.63 8.87 -0.29
N ASP A 441 23.63 7.98 -0.33
CA ASP A 441 24.57 7.88 -1.44
C ASP A 441 23.86 7.69 -2.81
N PRO A 442 24.24 8.44 -3.86
CA PRO A 442 23.60 8.37 -5.18
C PRO A 442 23.65 6.98 -5.82
N GLU A 443 24.76 6.25 -5.70
CA GLU A 443 24.90 4.93 -6.34
C GLU A 443 24.04 3.90 -5.62
N ARG A 444 24.04 3.92 -4.28
CA ARG A 444 23.13 3.08 -3.46
C ARG A 444 21.65 3.31 -3.80
N VAL A 445 21.22 4.54 -4.07
CA VAL A 445 19.84 4.82 -4.50
C VAL A 445 19.54 4.21 -5.87
N VAL A 446 20.43 4.38 -6.85
CA VAL A 446 20.25 3.81 -8.21
C VAL A 446 20.22 2.28 -8.15
N GLU A 447 21.08 1.66 -7.34
CA GLU A 447 21.11 0.21 -7.11
C GLU A 447 19.84 -0.28 -6.42
N ALA A 448 19.50 0.24 -5.25
CA ALA A 448 18.35 -0.22 -4.48
C ALA A 448 17.02 -0.11 -5.25
N VAL A 449 16.82 0.97 -6.02
CA VAL A 449 15.65 1.10 -6.91
C VAL A 449 15.67 0.05 -8.02
N SER A 450 16.82 -0.17 -8.67
CA SER A 450 16.95 -1.15 -9.77
C SER A 450 16.69 -2.58 -9.30
N ASP A 451 17.28 -2.95 -8.17
CA ASP A 451 17.12 -4.26 -7.55
C ASP A 451 15.70 -4.45 -7.02
N GLY A 452 15.16 -3.43 -6.34
CA GLY A 452 13.85 -3.51 -5.72
C GLY A 452 12.70 -3.55 -6.72
N LEU A 453 12.80 -2.84 -7.85
CA LEU A 453 11.82 -2.95 -8.94
C LEU A 453 11.76 -4.39 -9.48
N ARG A 454 12.91 -5.05 -9.64
CA ARG A 454 13.02 -6.44 -10.11
C ARG A 454 12.62 -7.48 -9.05
N LYS A 455 12.91 -7.22 -7.77
CA LYS A 455 12.54 -8.07 -6.62
C LYS A 455 11.04 -8.00 -6.30
N THR A 456 10.42 -6.83 -6.44
CA THR A 456 8.99 -6.63 -6.14
C THR A 456 8.08 -6.86 -7.36
N GLY A 457 8.54 -6.48 -8.55
CA GLY A 457 7.72 -6.41 -9.76
C GLY A 457 6.88 -5.14 -9.87
N TYR A 458 7.17 -4.07 -9.12
CA TYR A 458 6.45 -2.81 -9.27
C TYR A 458 6.69 -2.15 -10.65
N LYS A 459 5.69 -1.41 -11.16
CA LYS A 459 5.79 -0.61 -12.40
C LYS A 459 6.16 0.85 -12.13
N GLU A 460 5.79 1.36 -10.97
CA GLU A 460 6.01 2.74 -10.54
C GLU A 460 6.93 2.74 -9.32
N PHE A 461 7.85 3.70 -9.26
CA PHE A 461 8.68 3.95 -8.08
C PHE A 461 8.66 5.43 -7.68
N SER A 462 9.00 5.68 -6.42
CA SER A 462 8.94 6.99 -5.79
C SER A 462 10.21 7.26 -5.00
N LEU A 463 10.82 8.42 -5.22
CA LEU A 463 11.93 8.89 -4.40
C LEU A 463 11.37 9.82 -3.32
N LEU A 464 11.56 9.44 -2.05
CA LEU A 464 10.98 10.08 -0.88
C LEU A 464 11.99 10.98 -0.15
N SER A 465 11.54 12.16 0.22
CA SER A 465 12.17 13.05 1.18
C SER A 465 11.14 14.10 1.62
N LEU A 466 11.45 14.87 2.68
CA LEU A 466 10.70 16.08 3.02
C LEU A 466 10.83 17.16 1.92
N SER A 467 11.87 17.13 1.10
CA SER A 467 11.97 17.89 -0.14
C SER A 467 12.94 17.24 -1.13
N CYS A 468 12.42 16.44 -2.08
CA CYS A 468 13.25 15.67 -2.99
C CYS A 468 14.14 16.56 -3.88
N SER A 469 13.70 17.78 -4.21
CA SER A 469 14.48 18.76 -4.98
C SER A 469 15.64 19.41 -4.20
N ASP A 470 15.77 19.19 -2.90
CA ASP A 470 16.93 19.63 -2.10
C ASP A 470 18.06 18.56 -2.09
N TYR A 471 17.78 17.34 -2.55
CA TYR A 471 18.79 16.31 -2.84
C TYR A 471 19.44 16.60 -4.20
N LEU A 472 20.62 17.23 -4.19
CA LEU A 472 21.21 17.82 -5.40
C LEU A 472 21.61 16.79 -6.48
N ALA A 473 21.80 15.53 -6.10
CA ALA A 473 22.06 14.44 -7.04
C ALA A 473 20.79 13.93 -7.77
N LEU A 474 19.58 14.44 -7.46
CA LEU A 474 18.31 13.99 -8.04
C LEU A 474 18.30 13.93 -9.59
N PRO A 475 18.84 14.91 -10.35
CA PRO A 475 18.83 14.85 -11.81
C PRO A 475 19.68 13.67 -12.34
N ALA A 476 20.87 13.48 -11.78
CA ALA A 476 21.77 12.42 -12.18
C ALA A 476 21.24 11.03 -11.76
N VAL A 477 20.74 10.88 -10.54
CA VAL A 477 20.12 9.64 -10.04
C VAL A 477 18.86 9.27 -10.82
N GLY A 478 17.95 10.23 -11.05
CA GLY A 478 16.72 10.00 -11.80
C GLY A 478 17.00 9.59 -13.24
N LEU A 479 18.00 10.18 -13.89
CA LEU A 479 18.41 9.80 -15.24
C LEU A 479 19.20 8.49 -15.29
N ALA A 480 20.06 8.21 -14.30
CA ALA A 480 20.77 6.94 -14.18
C ALA A 480 19.80 5.75 -14.01
N ILE A 481 18.76 5.88 -13.18
CA ILE A 481 17.69 4.87 -13.06
C ILE A 481 16.94 4.75 -14.38
N LYS A 482 16.52 5.86 -14.99
CA LYS A 482 15.78 5.89 -16.26
C LYS A 482 16.55 5.22 -17.43
N ASN A 483 17.87 5.39 -17.48
CA ASN A 483 18.75 4.71 -18.43
C ASN A 483 18.92 3.21 -18.06
N ARG A 484 19.21 2.89 -16.79
CA ARG A 484 19.44 1.50 -16.32
C ARG A 484 18.18 0.62 -16.42
N MET A 485 17.00 1.22 -16.35
CA MET A 485 15.67 0.58 -16.45
C MET A 485 14.99 0.86 -17.82
N GLN A 486 15.71 1.36 -18.84
CA GLN A 486 15.10 1.90 -20.06
C GLN A 486 14.16 0.94 -20.79
N GLU A 487 14.43 -0.37 -20.75
CA GLU A 487 13.61 -1.41 -21.38
C GLU A 487 12.44 -1.92 -20.52
N GLU A 488 12.42 -1.64 -19.22
CA GLU A 488 11.47 -2.23 -18.24
C GLU A 488 10.17 -1.41 -18.13
N GLY A 489 10.12 -0.25 -18.78
CA GLY A 489 8.92 0.59 -18.91
C GLY A 489 8.43 1.18 -17.58
N VAL A 490 9.34 1.41 -16.65
CA VAL A 490 9.08 1.91 -15.30
C VAL A 490 8.79 3.42 -15.29
N VAL A 491 8.07 3.88 -14.26
CA VAL A 491 7.65 5.28 -14.11
C VAL A 491 8.17 5.84 -12.79
N LEU A 492 8.86 6.99 -12.84
CA LEU A 492 9.14 7.78 -11.64
C LEU A 492 7.91 8.62 -11.27
N SER A 493 7.55 8.56 -9.98
CA SER A 493 6.43 9.28 -9.38
C SER A 493 6.96 10.05 -8.17
N LEU A 494 7.16 11.37 -8.31
CA LEU A 494 7.64 12.21 -7.22
C LEU A 494 6.48 12.82 -6.40
N PRO A 495 6.64 12.95 -5.07
CA PRO A 495 5.68 13.66 -4.22
C PRO A 495 5.70 15.19 -4.47
N SER A 496 5.10 15.98 -3.58
CA SER A 496 5.04 17.45 -3.73
C SER A 496 6.43 18.08 -3.81
N GLN A 497 6.73 18.74 -4.93
CA GLN A 497 8.06 19.29 -5.22
C GLN A 497 8.23 20.73 -4.71
N ARG A 498 9.49 21.12 -4.42
CA ARG A 498 9.89 22.52 -4.21
C ARG A 498 9.97 23.23 -5.55
N VAL A 499 9.18 24.27 -5.75
CA VAL A 499 9.04 24.97 -7.06
C VAL A 499 10.28 25.83 -7.41
N ASP A 500 11.03 26.31 -6.41
CA ASP A 500 12.31 27.01 -6.59
C ASP A 500 13.44 26.12 -7.14
N ARG A 501 13.28 24.80 -7.02
CA ARG A 501 14.21 23.77 -7.48
C ARG A 501 13.57 22.86 -8.56
N PHE A 502 12.55 23.34 -9.25
CA PHE A 502 11.94 22.62 -10.39
C PHE A 502 12.47 23.21 -11.70
N ASP A 503 13.19 22.39 -12.46
CA ASP A 503 13.87 22.77 -13.70
C ASP A 503 13.50 21.84 -14.88
N GLU A 504 14.11 22.08 -16.03
CA GLU A 504 13.90 21.29 -17.25
C GLU A 504 14.37 19.83 -17.08
N ASN A 505 15.47 19.57 -16.35
CA ASN A 505 15.95 18.21 -16.08
C ASN A 505 14.91 17.40 -15.28
N ILE A 506 14.36 17.98 -14.21
CA ILE A 506 13.32 17.33 -13.40
C ILE A 506 12.02 17.19 -14.21
N ALA A 507 11.69 18.16 -15.06
CA ALA A 507 10.56 18.06 -15.98
C ALA A 507 10.71 16.90 -16.99
N ASP A 508 11.91 16.65 -17.51
CA ASP A 508 12.20 15.56 -18.45
C ASP A 508 12.44 14.20 -17.78
N ILE A 509 12.71 14.15 -16.48
CA ILE A 509 12.66 12.91 -15.72
C ILE A 509 11.19 12.53 -15.47
N ILE A 510 10.39 13.39 -14.82
CA ILE A 510 8.98 13.10 -14.49
C ILE A 510 8.10 12.98 -15.74
N GLY A 511 8.28 13.88 -16.71
CA GLY A 511 7.38 14.05 -17.85
C GLY A 511 7.58 13.07 -19.00
N SER A 512 8.44 12.06 -18.84
CA SER A 512 8.96 11.23 -19.94
C SER A 512 8.23 9.92 -20.21
N GLY A 513 7.28 9.52 -19.35
CA GLY A 513 6.42 8.37 -19.62
C GLY A 513 5.43 8.65 -20.75
N GLN A 514 5.06 7.61 -21.53
CA GLN A 514 4.04 7.68 -22.59
C GLN A 514 2.61 7.72 -22.02
N GLY A 515 2.38 8.61 -21.05
CA GLY A 515 1.14 8.78 -20.33
C GLY A 515 0.66 10.23 -20.36
N ARG A 516 -0.62 10.47 -20.08
CA ARG A 516 -1.12 11.82 -19.82
C ARG A 516 -0.41 12.39 -18.58
N LYS A 517 0.45 13.39 -18.77
CA LYS A 517 1.18 14.08 -17.69
C LYS A 517 0.23 14.41 -16.53
N SER A 518 0.50 13.83 -15.36
CA SER A 518 -0.27 14.00 -14.12
C SER A 518 -0.09 15.42 -13.57
N GLY A 519 -1.04 15.92 -12.78
CA GLY A 519 -0.94 17.28 -12.23
C GLY A 519 0.21 17.39 -11.22
N LEU A 520 1.22 18.20 -11.53
CA LEU A 520 2.33 18.47 -10.61
C LEU A 520 1.80 19.16 -9.35
N THR A 521 2.33 18.76 -8.20
CA THR A 521 1.96 19.34 -6.91
C THR A 521 3.10 20.20 -6.39
N PHE A 522 2.80 21.47 -6.13
CA PHE A 522 3.71 22.45 -5.52
C PHE A 522 3.11 22.99 -4.23
N ALA A 523 3.96 23.43 -3.30
CA ALA A 523 3.54 23.96 -2.02
C ALA A 523 4.09 25.39 -1.81
N PRO A 524 3.38 26.45 -2.27
CA PRO A 524 3.74 27.84 -1.97
C PRO A 524 3.52 28.24 -0.50
N GLU A 525 2.62 27.53 0.19
CA GLU A 525 2.19 27.72 1.59
C GLU A 525 1.45 29.03 1.89
N ALA A 526 1.90 30.16 1.35
CA ALA A 526 1.29 31.48 1.58
C ALA A 526 1.22 32.29 0.27
N GLY A 527 0.18 33.12 0.14
CA GLY A 527 -0.10 33.92 -1.06
C GLY A 527 0.90 35.06 -1.26
N THR A 528 1.05 35.92 -0.27
CA THR A 528 1.99 37.06 -0.34
C THR A 528 3.45 36.64 -0.14
N GLN A 529 4.35 37.46 -0.69
CA GLN A 529 5.79 37.32 -0.43
C GLN A 529 6.09 37.47 1.07
N ARG A 530 5.58 38.54 1.68
CA ARG A 530 5.69 38.84 3.11
C ARG A 530 5.40 37.62 4.00
N LEU A 531 4.29 36.93 3.77
CA LEU A 531 3.93 35.78 4.61
C LEU A 531 4.79 34.54 4.30
N ARG A 532 5.26 34.35 3.06
CA ARG A 532 6.29 33.34 2.74
C ARG A 532 7.63 33.62 3.41
N ASP A 533 7.98 34.89 3.61
CA ASP A 533 9.22 35.29 4.30
C ASP A 533 9.09 35.08 5.82
N ILE A 534 7.94 35.48 6.41
CA ILE A 534 7.59 35.21 7.82
C ILE A 534 7.72 33.72 8.16
N ILE A 535 7.14 32.82 7.36
CA ILE A 535 7.21 31.37 7.62
C ILE A 535 8.55 30.72 7.25
N ASN A 536 9.53 31.52 6.80
CA ASN A 536 10.80 31.11 6.20
C ASN A 536 10.65 30.04 5.11
N LYS A 537 9.76 30.25 4.15
CA LYS A 537 9.63 29.37 2.99
C LYS A 537 10.82 29.51 2.03
N GLY A 538 11.46 30.69 1.97
CA GLY A 538 12.56 30.94 1.04
C GLY A 538 12.14 30.65 -0.40
N LEU A 539 11.06 31.33 -0.83
CA LEU A 539 10.46 31.21 -2.16
C LEU A 539 9.91 32.56 -2.59
N THR A 540 10.49 33.12 -3.65
CA THR A 540 10.05 34.38 -4.26
C THR A 540 8.87 34.18 -5.21
N ASN A 541 8.10 35.24 -5.47
CA ASN A 541 7.14 35.28 -6.59
C ASN A 541 7.82 34.87 -7.91
N ALA A 542 9.03 35.38 -8.18
CA ALA A 542 9.76 35.09 -9.41
C ALA A 542 10.07 33.60 -9.57
N GLU A 543 10.48 32.91 -8.51
CA GLU A 543 10.70 31.45 -8.52
C GLU A 543 9.41 30.65 -8.66
N LEU A 544 8.34 31.05 -7.96
CA LEU A 544 7.02 30.44 -8.06
C LEU A 544 6.50 30.49 -9.51
N LEU A 545 6.62 31.65 -10.17
CA LEU A 545 6.29 31.77 -11.58
C LEU A 545 7.22 30.92 -12.45
N ARG A 546 8.55 30.98 -12.28
CA ARG A 546 9.50 30.21 -13.12
C ARG A 546 9.22 28.71 -13.11
N GLY A 547 9.03 28.08 -11.95
CA GLY A 547 8.78 26.63 -11.88
C GLY A 547 7.43 26.22 -12.49
N ILE A 548 6.37 27.01 -12.25
CA ILE A 548 5.04 26.75 -12.86
C ILE A 548 5.05 27.05 -14.37
N ARG A 549 5.79 28.06 -14.82
CA ARG A 549 6.01 28.41 -16.23
C ARG A 549 6.74 27.28 -16.95
N THR A 550 7.84 26.77 -16.38
CA THR A 550 8.60 25.63 -16.90
C THR A 550 7.70 24.40 -17.06
N ALA A 551 6.88 24.08 -16.05
CA ALA A 551 5.89 23.02 -16.15
C ALA A 551 4.86 23.28 -17.27
N TRP A 552 4.32 24.50 -17.38
CA TRP A 552 3.35 24.85 -18.42
C TRP A 552 3.96 24.73 -19.83
N ASP A 553 5.13 25.29 -20.08
CA ASP A 553 5.77 25.24 -21.39
C ASP A 553 6.22 23.80 -21.74
N ALA A 554 6.68 23.02 -20.76
CA ALA A 554 6.91 21.56 -20.89
C ALA A 554 5.62 20.71 -20.99
N GLY A 555 4.45 21.33 -21.15
CA GLY A 555 3.20 20.65 -21.56
C GLY A 555 2.22 20.30 -20.44
N TRP A 556 2.51 20.60 -19.17
CA TRP A 556 1.50 20.44 -18.12
C TRP A 556 0.39 21.48 -18.25
N ARG A 557 -0.86 21.07 -18.01
CA ARG A 557 -2.06 21.94 -18.13
C ARG A 557 -2.81 22.13 -16.81
N GLN A 558 -2.39 21.40 -15.77
CA GLN A 558 -3.01 21.40 -14.45
C GLN A 558 -1.92 21.28 -13.38
N VAL A 559 -2.03 22.07 -12.31
CA VAL A 559 -1.21 21.94 -11.09
C VAL A 559 -2.10 21.74 -9.85
N LYS A 560 -1.52 21.20 -8.78
CA LYS A 560 -2.08 21.23 -7.43
C LYS A 560 -1.24 22.18 -6.57
N LEU A 561 -1.88 23.08 -5.82
CA LEU A 561 -1.20 24.03 -4.94
C LEU A 561 -1.65 23.85 -3.49
N TYR A 562 -0.69 23.78 -2.57
CA TYR A 562 -0.95 23.83 -1.12
C TYR A 562 -0.74 25.24 -0.55
N PHE A 563 -1.72 25.69 0.23
CA PHE A 563 -1.63 26.90 1.05
C PHE A 563 -2.14 26.61 2.47
N MET A 564 -1.69 27.40 3.43
CA MET A 564 -2.21 27.44 4.78
C MET A 564 -2.92 28.77 5.05
N ILE A 565 -3.81 28.77 6.03
CA ILE A 565 -4.39 29.95 6.66
C ILE A 565 -4.22 29.86 8.19
N GLY A 566 -4.26 30.99 8.87
CA GLY A 566 -4.03 31.08 10.32
C GLY A 566 -2.56 31.21 10.72
N LEU A 567 -1.67 31.58 9.80
CA LEU A 567 -0.24 31.72 10.12
C LEU A 567 0.04 32.92 11.05
N PRO A 568 1.12 32.88 11.86
CA PRO A 568 1.61 34.02 12.62
C PRO A 568 1.70 35.32 11.80
N GLY A 569 1.15 36.41 12.33
CA GLY A 569 1.17 37.72 11.69
C GLY A 569 0.42 37.83 10.35
N GLU A 570 -0.41 36.85 9.99
CA GLU A 570 -1.22 36.81 8.77
C GLU A 570 -2.35 37.87 8.78
N THR A 571 -2.38 38.73 7.77
CA THR A 571 -3.46 39.69 7.54
C THR A 571 -4.44 39.19 6.48
N ASP A 572 -5.57 39.88 6.35
CA ASP A 572 -6.55 39.59 5.31
C ASP A 572 -6.00 39.74 3.88
N ALA A 573 -5.04 40.64 3.67
CA ALA A 573 -4.39 40.81 2.38
C ALA A 573 -3.52 39.59 2.03
N ASP A 574 -2.93 38.91 3.03
CA ASP A 574 -2.17 37.68 2.78
C ASP A 574 -3.08 36.49 2.48
N VAL A 575 -4.27 36.45 3.09
CA VAL A 575 -5.33 35.48 2.78
C VAL A 575 -5.87 35.71 1.37
N MET A 576 -6.28 36.93 1.03
CA MET A 576 -6.76 37.27 -0.33
C MET A 576 -5.67 37.08 -1.39
N GLY A 577 -4.41 37.35 -1.03
CA GLY A 577 -3.22 37.10 -1.84
C GLY A 577 -3.07 35.67 -2.35
N ILE A 578 -3.73 34.68 -1.74
CA ILE A 578 -3.80 33.30 -2.27
C ILE A 578 -4.59 33.26 -3.58
N ALA A 579 -5.74 33.93 -3.63
CA ALA A 579 -6.56 34.01 -4.84
C ALA A 579 -5.90 34.89 -5.90
N GLU A 580 -5.34 36.03 -5.51
CA GLU A 580 -4.58 36.94 -6.40
C GLU A 580 -3.37 36.23 -7.03
N THR A 581 -2.65 35.40 -6.25
CA THR A 581 -1.55 34.57 -6.77
C THR A 581 -2.02 33.55 -7.80
N ILE A 582 -3.18 32.93 -7.59
CA ILE A 582 -3.74 31.95 -8.54
C ILE A 582 -4.21 32.65 -9.82
N GLU A 583 -4.91 33.78 -9.72
CA GLU A 583 -5.33 34.60 -10.87
C GLU A 583 -4.13 35.07 -11.68
N TRP A 584 -3.08 35.57 -11.02
CA TRP A 584 -1.82 35.95 -11.64
C TRP A 584 -1.17 34.78 -12.38
N LEU A 585 -1.00 33.62 -11.73
CA LEU A 585 -0.42 32.43 -12.35
C LEU A 585 -1.25 31.95 -13.57
N GLN A 586 -2.58 32.06 -13.53
CA GLN A 586 -3.46 31.76 -14.66
C GLN A 586 -3.34 32.78 -15.81
N ARG A 587 -3.09 34.06 -15.49
CA ARG A 587 -2.87 35.12 -16.49
C ARG A 587 -1.56 34.91 -17.23
N GLU A 588 -0.47 34.61 -16.51
CA GLU A 588 0.84 34.37 -17.13
C GLU A 588 0.88 33.01 -17.86
N CYS A 589 0.34 31.95 -17.26
CA CYS A 589 0.32 30.59 -17.85
C CYS A 589 -0.95 30.36 -18.70
N ARG A 590 -1.03 31.11 -19.81
CA ARG A 590 -2.13 31.09 -20.78
C ARG A 590 -1.63 30.91 -22.22
N THR A 591 -2.40 30.24 -23.05
CA THR A 591 -2.14 30.11 -24.50
C THR A 591 -3.46 30.09 -25.27
N GLY A 592 -3.82 31.23 -25.89
CA GLY A 592 -5.10 31.42 -26.56
C GLY A 592 -6.29 31.31 -25.61
N LYS A 593 -7.11 30.27 -25.80
CA LYS A 593 -8.25 29.91 -24.93
C LYS A 593 -7.87 29.05 -23.72
N TRP A 594 -6.70 28.39 -23.76
CA TRP A 594 -6.25 27.50 -22.69
C TRP A 594 -5.58 28.32 -21.59
N HIS A 595 -5.96 28.05 -20.35
CA HIS A 595 -5.35 28.63 -19.14
C HIS A 595 -5.08 27.50 -18.13
N LEU A 596 -4.14 27.74 -17.23
CA LEU A 596 -3.73 26.80 -16.18
C LEU A 596 -4.91 26.38 -15.28
N ALA A 597 -5.21 25.08 -15.23
CA ALA A 597 -6.15 24.54 -14.24
C ALA A 597 -5.47 24.36 -12.88
N VAL A 598 -6.15 24.73 -11.78
CA VAL A 598 -5.53 24.77 -10.43
C VAL A 598 -6.40 24.03 -9.42
N ASN A 599 -5.91 22.91 -8.92
CA ASN A 599 -6.47 22.24 -7.75
C ASN A 599 -5.83 22.83 -6.48
N VAL A 600 -6.50 23.75 -5.80
CA VAL A 600 -5.97 24.33 -4.55
C VAL A 600 -6.46 23.55 -3.34
N THR A 601 -5.57 23.34 -2.36
CA THR A 601 -5.89 22.76 -1.05
C THR A 601 -5.43 23.72 0.02
N ILE A 602 -6.37 24.17 0.86
CA ILE A 602 -6.19 25.18 1.90
C ILE A 602 -6.35 24.51 3.26
N SER A 603 -5.25 24.43 4.00
CA SER A 603 -5.23 23.82 5.33
C SER A 603 -5.23 24.88 6.43
N ASN A 604 -5.85 24.53 7.55
CA ASN A 604 -5.76 25.32 8.76
C ASN A 604 -4.37 25.10 9.37
N PHE A 605 -3.66 26.16 9.77
CA PHE A 605 -2.37 26.00 10.44
C PHE A 605 -2.58 25.51 11.88
N THR A 606 -2.28 24.23 12.12
CA THR A 606 -2.16 23.62 13.45
C THR A 606 -0.73 23.85 13.98
N PRO A 607 -0.52 24.65 15.05
CA PRO A 607 0.78 24.79 15.71
C PRO A 607 1.30 23.44 16.25
N LYS A 608 2.62 23.22 16.24
CA LYS A 608 3.22 21.93 16.63
C LYS A 608 4.46 22.10 17.54
N PRO A 609 4.69 21.16 18.49
CA PRO A 609 5.88 21.09 19.33
C PRO A 609 7.21 21.20 18.56
N HIS A 610 8.22 21.76 19.24
CA HIS A 610 9.58 21.98 18.74
C HIS A 610 9.67 22.80 17.44
N THR A 611 8.68 23.66 17.17
CA THR A 611 8.72 24.64 16.07
C THR A 611 8.77 26.07 16.62
N PRO A 612 9.37 27.05 15.90
CA PRO A 612 9.31 28.46 16.28
C PRO A 612 7.87 28.97 16.49
N PHE A 613 6.88 28.35 15.84
CA PHE A 613 5.46 28.69 15.95
C PHE A 613 4.69 27.86 17.00
N GLN A 614 5.36 27.15 17.92
CA GLN A 614 4.68 26.35 18.95
C GLN A 614 3.84 27.17 19.95
N TRP A 615 4.14 28.47 20.09
CA TRP A 615 3.46 29.46 20.94
C TRP A 615 2.47 30.35 20.17
N HIS A 616 1.76 29.74 19.22
CA HIS A 616 0.70 30.37 18.41
C HIS A 616 -0.64 29.70 18.69
N SER A 617 -1.74 30.36 18.32
CA SER A 617 -3.09 29.77 18.32
C SER A 617 -4.01 30.52 17.35
N VAL A 618 -5.09 29.87 16.88
CA VAL A 618 -6.07 30.46 15.96
C VAL A 618 -7.45 29.92 16.26
N SER A 619 -8.41 30.79 16.57
CA SER A 619 -9.77 30.35 16.88
C SER A 619 -10.44 29.67 15.67
N THR A 620 -11.33 28.71 15.96
CA THR A 620 -12.19 28.07 14.97
C THR A 620 -13.06 29.08 14.20
N SER A 621 -13.43 30.20 14.82
CA SER A 621 -14.13 31.32 14.19
C SER A 621 -13.25 32.10 13.19
N GLU A 622 -11.96 32.29 13.46
CA GLU A 622 -11.02 32.87 12.49
C GLU A 622 -10.81 31.97 11.28
N PHE A 623 -10.69 30.65 11.48
CA PHE A 623 -10.65 29.71 10.36
C PHE A 623 -11.94 29.75 9.53
N ALA A 624 -13.12 29.70 10.16
CA ALA A 624 -14.41 29.72 9.47
C ALA A 624 -14.56 30.97 8.58
N ARG A 625 -14.16 32.13 9.11
CA ARG A 625 -14.07 33.39 8.36
C ARG A 625 -13.10 33.30 7.18
N LYS A 626 -11.86 32.90 7.41
CA LYS A 626 -10.79 32.90 6.39
C LYS A 626 -11.13 31.94 5.24
N GLN A 627 -11.68 30.77 5.57
CA GLN A 627 -12.24 29.85 4.58
C GLN A 627 -13.42 30.46 3.81
N ALA A 628 -14.35 31.18 4.47
CA ALA A 628 -15.47 31.84 3.79
C ALA A 628 -15.02 32.90 2.77
N MET A 629 -14.04 33.74 3.14
CA MET A 629 -13.43 34.72 2.22
C MET A 629 -12.78 34.05 1.02
N LEU A 630 -12.03 32.97 1.24
CA LEU A 630 -11.39 32.22 0.16
C LEU A 630 -12.39 31.49 -0.75
N ARG A 631 -13.50 30.97 -0.20
CA ARG A 631 -14.59 30.40 -1.01
C ARG A 631 -15.20 31.44 -1.96
N GLU A 632 -15.45 32.66 -1.46
CA GLU A 632 -15.96 33.76 -2.28
C GLU A 632 -14.97 34.20 -3.37
N ALA A 633 -13.68 34.34 -3.02
CA ALA A 633 -12.64 34.79 -3.93
C ALA A 633 -12.34 33.74 -5.03
N LEU A 634 -12.06 32.50 -4.62
CA LEU A 634 -11.67 31.42 -5.54
C LEU A 634 -12.84 30.95 -6.41
N GLY A 635 -14.09 31.07 -5.94
CA GLY A 635 -15.29 30.77 -6.71
C GLY A 635 -15.52 31.70 -7.92
N ARG A 636 -14.78 32.81 -8.02
CA ARG A 636 -14.78 33.71 -9.18
C ARG A 636 -13.76 33.32 -10.26
N LEU A 637 -12.81 32.42 -9.95
CA LEU A 637 -11.70 32.08 -10.86
C LEU A 637 -12.03 30.83 -11.72
N PRO A 638 -11.79 30.88 -13.05
CA PRO A 638 -12.11 29.77 -13.94
C PRO A 638 -11.13 28.60 -13.77
N GLN A 639 -11.61 27.36 -13.91
CA GLN A 639 -10.80 26.12 -13.73
C GLN A 639 -10.03 26.03 -12.39
N VAL A 640 -10.50 26.68 -11.33
CA VAL A 640 -10.00 26.50 -9.96
C VAL A 640 -10.89 25.54 -9.19
N LYS A 641 -10.31 24.50 -8.58
CA LYS A 641 -10.99 23.60 -7.64
C LYS A 641 -10.40 23.75 -6.24
N ALA A 642 -11.11 24.42 -5.35
CA ALA A 642 -10.70 24.60 -3.96
C ALA A 642 -11.18 23.47 -3.05
N ASN A 643 -10.30 23.02 -2.16
CA ASN A 643 -10.56 22.02 -1.11
C ASN A 643 -10.07 22.63 0.21
N PHE A 644 -10.81 22.46 1.30
CA PHE A 644 -10.50 23.07 2.60
C PHE A 644 -10.43 21.99 3.68
N THR A 645 -9.40 22.03 4.54
CA THR A 645 -9.32 21.12 5.70
C THR A 645 -10.43 21.44 6.71
N SER A 646 -11.05 20.42 7.32
CA SER A 646 -12.06 20.64 8.36
C SER A 646 -11.48 21.35 9.58
N ILE A 647 -12.23 22.33 10.06
CA ILE A 647 -11.90 23.11 11.26
C ILE A 647 -12.03 22.24 12.51
N ARG A 648 -12.92 21.23 12.50
CA ARG A 648 -13.11 20.29 13.61
C ARG A 648 -11.90 19.38 13.79
N ILE A 649 -11.40 18.82 12.69
CA ILE A 649 -10.19 17.99 12.68
C ILE A 649 -9.01 18.80 13.22
N SER A 650 -8.76 20.00 12.68
CA SER A 650 -7.66 20.85 13.15
C SER A 650 -7.81 21.30 14.62
N ALA A 651 -9.04 21.50 15.11
CA ALA A 651 -9.27 21.80 16.54
C ALA A 651 -8.92 20.62 17.46
N MET A 652 -9.25 19.38 17.04
CA MET A 652 -8.84 18.17 17.75
C MET A 652 -7.32 17.96 17.69
N GLU A 653 -6.70 18.10 16.52
CA GLU A 653 -5.24 17.98 16.33
C GLU A 653 -4.44 18.97 17.21
N ASP A 654 -4.91 20.21 17.34
CA ASP A 654 -4.24 21.26 18.12
C ASP A 654 -4.36 21.00 19.63
N PHE A 655 -5.57 20.67 20.09
CA PHE A 655 -5.86 20.40 21.50
C PHE A 655 -4.99 19.26 22.05
N VAL A 656 -4.86 18.17 21.27
CA VAL A 656 -4.08 16.98 21.61
C VAL A 656 -2.59 17.19 21.36
N GLY A 657 -2.19 17.72 20.20
CA GLY A 657 -0.76 17.84 19.85
C GLY A 657 0.03 18.75 20.79
N ARG A 658 -0.64 19.75 21.38
CA ARG A 658 -0.12 20.61 22.45
C ARG A 658 -0.76 20.28 23.81
N GLY A 659 -1.03 19.00 24.05
CA GLY A 659 -1.50 18.45 25.32
C GLY A 659 -0.42 18.35 26.39
N ASP A 660 -0.85 18.41 27.65
CA ASP A 660 -0.12 17.90 28.81
C ASP A 660 -0.67 16.52 29.18
N ARG A 661 -0.11 15.87 30.22
CA ARG A 661 -0.53 14.53 30.67
C ARG A 661 -2.03 14.41 30.93
N ARG A 662 -2.66 15.49 31.39
CA ARG A 662 -4.09 15.55 31.73
C ARG A 662 -5.01 15.60 30.51
N VAL A 663 -4.47 15.59 29.29
CA VAL A 663 -5.22 15.27 28.07
C VAL A 663 -5.48 13.77 27.93
N ALA A 664 -4.68 12.87 28.53
CA ALA A 664 -4.89 11.42 28.40
C ALA A 664 -6.29 10.98 28.88
N ARG A 665 -6.79 11.52 29.99
CA ARG A 665 -8.18 11.29 30.45
C ARG A 665 -9.24 11.73 29.41
N VAL A 666 -8.96 12.77 28.62
CA VAL A 666 -9.83 13.22 27.52
C VAL A 666 -9.76 12.25 26.34
N VAL A 667 -8.57 11.77 25.96
CA VAL A 667 -8.42 10.77 24.88
C VAL A 667 -9.17 9.47 25.24
N ARG A 668 -8.99 8.99 26.48
CA ARG A 668 -9.73 7.83 27.01
C ARG A 668 -11.23 8.07 26.94
N ARG A 669 -11.68 9.24 27.40
CA ARG A 669 -13.10 9.57 27.49
C ARG A 669 -13.77 9.79 26.12
N ALA A 670 -13.06 10.38 25.16
CA ALA A 670 -13.53 10.52 23.78
C ALA A 670 -13.74 9.14 23.14
N TRP A 671 -12.78 8.22 23.33
CA TRP A 671 -12.90 6.83 22.88
C TRP A 671 -14.08 6.09 23.55
N GLU A 672 -14.25 6.21 24.88
CA GLU A 672 -15.42 5.68 25.60
C GLU A 672 -16.77 6.22 25.08
N LEU A 673 -16.77 7.44 24.54
CA LEU A 673 -17.93 8.08 23.90
C LEU A 673 -18.07 7.76 22.39
N GLY A 674 -17.21 6.90 21.84
CA GLY A 674 -17.30 6.37 20.46
C GLY A 674 -16.37 7.03 19.43
N ALA A 675 -15.41 7.87 19.86
CA ALA A 675 -14.36 8.39 18.97
C ALA A 675 -13.45 7.24 18.48
N THR A 676 -13.32 7.13 17.16
CA THR A 676 -12.60 6.11 16.38
C THR A 676 -12.57 6.58 14.91
N ASN A 677 -11.46 6.35 14.22
CA ASN A 677 -11.22 6.86 12.85
C ASN A 677 -11.48 8.38 12.75
N ASP A 678 -10.99 9.15 13.73
CA ASP A 678 -11.37 10.55 13.97
C ASP A 678 -10.90 11.54 12.87
N SER A 679 -10.01 11.10 11.98
CA SER A 679 -9.57 11.80 10.77
C SER A 679 -10.44 11.54 9.53
N TRP A 680 -11.30 10.51 9.56
CA TRP A 680 -12.11 10.07 8.43
C TRP A 680 -13.42 10.87 8.35
N TRP A 681 -13.83 11.24 7.14
CA TRP A 681 -14.98 12.13 6.91
C TRP A 681 -16.31 11.48 7.30
N GLU A 682 -16.40 10.15 7.26
CA GLU A 682 -17.54 9.37 7.75
C GLU A 682 -17.70 9.43 9.28
N SER A 683 -16.60 9.69 10.00
CA SER A 683 -16.55 9.71 11.47
C SER A 683 -16.58 11.12 12.07
N GLU A 684 -16.20 12.15 11.30
CA GLU A 684 -15.84 13.48 11.81
C GLU A 684 -16.86 14.07 12.80
N GLU A 685 -18.15 13.98 12.50
CA GLU A 685 -19.24 14.48 13.37
C GLU A 685 -19.34 13.71 14.70
N ARG A 686 -19.23 12.38 14.64
CA ARG A 686 -19.25 11.50 15.83
C ARG A 686 -18.02 11.78 16.70
N ALA A 687 -16.84 11.82 16.08
CA ALA A 687 -15.58 12.13 16.72
C ALA A 687 -15.64 13.50 17.41
N TYR A 688 -15.94 14.57 16.66
CA TYR A 688 -15.97 15.92 17.21
C TYR A 688 -17.00 16.11 18.34
N THR A 689 -18.14 15.41 18.28
CA THR A 689 -19.14 15.39 19.35
C THR A 689 -18.60 14.68 20.60
N ALA A 690 -17.99 13.49 20.44
CA ALA A 690 -17.39 12.72 21.53
C ALA A 690 -16.22 13.46 22.19
N TRP A 691 -15.33 14.06 21.40
CA TRP A 691 -14.22 14.90 21.88
C TRP A 691 -14.72 16.17 22.59
N SER A 692 -15.72 16.88 22.04
CA SER A 692 -16.30 18.07 22.70
C SER A 692 -16.84 17.73 24.10
N ARG A 693 -17.59 16.63 24.21
CA ARG A 693 -18.15 16.16 25.48
C ARG A 693 -17.08 15.63 26.44
N ALA A 694 -16.06 14.93 25.95
CA ALA A 694 -14.94 14.45 26.77
C ALA A 694 -14.11 15.62 27.37
N ILE A 695 -13.96 16.71 26.62
CA ILE A 695 -13.31 17.94 27.06
C ILE A 695 -14.14 18.61 28.18
N GLU A 696 -15.46 18.76 27.97
CA GLU A 696 -16.40 19.31 28.95
C GLU A 696 -16.48 18.48 30.24
N GLU A 697 -16.66 17.16 30.14
CA GLU A 697 -16.71 16.24 31.29
C GLU A 697 -15.37 16.19 32.07
N ALA A 698 -14.24 16.52 31.42
CA ALA A 698 -12.95 16.65 32.09
C ALA A 698 -12.75 17.99 32.83
N GLY A 699 -13.73 18.90 32.78
CA GLY A 699 -13.60 20.26 33.30
C GLY A 699 -12.59 21.10 32.52
N MET A 700 -12.38 20.79 31.24
CA MET A 700 -11.46 21.52 30.35
C MET A 700 -12.27 22.35 29.35
N SER A 701 -11.76 23.52 28.98
CA SER A 701 -12.23 24.19 27.77
C SER A 701 -11.62 23.52 26.53
N TRP A 702 -12.25 23.68 25.36
CA TRP A 702 -11.46 23.74 24.13
C TRP A 702 -10.46 24.89 24.32
N LYS A 703 -9.15 24.61 24.35
CA LYS A 703 -8.03 25.55 24.65
C LYS A 703 -8.00 26.86 23.85
N TYR A 704 -8.86 27.00 22.85
CA TYR A 704 -9.20 28.28 22.21
C TYR A 704 -9.90 29.29 23.13
N ARG A 705 -10.44 28.86 24.28
CA ARG A 705 -10.90 29.78 25.33
C ARG A 705 -9.87 29.87 26.44
N GLN A 706 -9.34 31.08 26.59
CA GLN A 706 -8.83 31.70 27.83
C GLN A 706 -7.87 30.81 28.64
N VAL A 707 -6.55 31.03 28.58
CA VAL A 707 -5.90 32.29 28.99
C VAL A 707 -6.32 32.73 30.40
N GLU A 708 -6.66 31.78 31.30
CA GLU A 708 -6.87 32.05 32.73
C GLU A 708 -5.61 32.60 33.42
N ALA A 709 -4.42 32.40 32.82
CA ALA A 709 -3.13 32.93 33.31
C ALA A 709 -2.19 33.52 32.22
N GLY A 710 -2.68 33.78 30.99
CA GLY A 710 -1.92 34.55 29.98
C GLY A 710 -1.34 33.80 28.77
N GLU A 711 -1.53 32.49 28.63
CA GLU A 711 -0.93 31.67 27.54
C GLU A 711 -2.06 31.09 26.65
N TRP A 712 -1.99 31.03 25.31
CA TRP A 712 -0.88 30.54 24.47
C TRP A 712 -0.64 31.31 23.14
N ASP A 713 -1.38 32.39 22.83
CA ASP A 713 -1.07 33.26 21.68
C ASP A 713 -0.13 34.39 22.15
N VAL A 714 1.17 34.09 22.22
CA VAL A 714 2.17 35.06 22.70
C VAL A 714 2.30 36.28 21.76
N LEU A 715 1.85 36.15 20.51
CA LEU A 715 2.39 36.98 19.42
C LEU A 715 1.84 38.40 19.39
N GLU A 716 0.63 38.65 19.89
CA GLU A 716 -0.02 39.96 19.65
C GLU A 716 0.69 41.14 20.35
N ALA A 717 1.22 40.98 21.57
CA ALA A 717 1.98 42.05 22.24
C ALA A 717 3.50 41.98 22.01
N LEU A 718 4.03 40.93 21.35
CA LEU A 718 5.29 41.08 20.61
C LEU A 718 5.08 41.98 19.37
N GLY A 719 3.83 42.06 18.88
CA GLY A 719 3.38 43.02 17.86
C GLY A 719 3.10 44.44 18.37
N ASP A 720 3.09 44.68 19.69
CA ASP A 720 2.86 46.03 20.24
C ASP A 720 4.04 46.95 19.91
N THR A 721 3.72 48.09 19.30
CA THR A 721 4.71 49.10 18.85
C THR A 721 5.64 49.60 19.96
N ARG A 722 5.26 49.48 21.24
CA ARG A 722 6.10 49.81 22.40
C ARG A 722 7.42 49.02 22.42
N PHE A 723 7.41 47.76 21.95
CA PHE A 723 8.60 46.89 21.92
C PHE A 723 9.57 47.19 20.75
N ARG A 724 9.14 47.94 19.72
CA ARG A 724 9.96 48.19 18.51
C ARG A 724 11.06 49.25 18.69
N SER A 725 11.23 49.82 19.88
CA SER A 725 12.00 51.05 20.09
C SER A 725 13.41 50.88 20.67
N GLN A 726 13.82 49.66 21.04
CA GLN A 726 15.13 49.40 21.67
C GLN A 726 15.94 48.34 20.88
N GLY A 727 16.72 48.80 19.90
CA GLY A 727 17.49 47.95 18.98
C GLY A 727 18.55 48.70 18.15
N GLY A 728 19.25 49.66 18.78
CA GLY A 728 20.14 50.60 18.08
C GLY A 728 21.53 50.04 17.74
N GLY A 729 21.67 49.45 16.54
CA GLY A 729 22.90 49.45 15.72
C GLY A 729 24.25 49.03 16.33
N GLY A 730 24.73 47.83 16.00
CA GLY A 730 26.11 47.40 16.26
C GLY A 730 26.53 46.21 15.40
N ARG A 731 27.80 46.16 14.95
CA ARG A 731 28.34 45.01 14.22
C ARG A 731 28.67 43.87 15.19
N GLY A 732 28.32 42.63 14.85
CA GLY A 732 28.99 41.44 15.39
C GLY A 732 28.59 40.97 16.79
N ARG A 733 27.47 41.43 17.36
CA ARG A 733 26.74 40.74 18.43
C ARG A 733 25.25 41.08 18.35
N LEU A 734 24.41 40.04 18.19
CA LEU A 734 23.01 40.13 18.63
C LEU A 734 23.02 40.23 20.15
N ASP A 735 22.23 41.16 20.69
CA ASP A 735 22.15 41.32 22.13
C ASP A 735 21.42 40.12 22.75
N ARG A 736 21.98 39.55 23.81
CA ARG A 736 21.48 38.30 24.41
C ARG A 736 20.39 38.55 25.46
N GLY A 737 19.57 39.59 25.28
CA GLY A 737 18.46 39.89 26.18
C GLY A 737 17.70 41.20 25.97
N ALA A 738 16.95 41.33 24.86
CA ALA A 738 15.83 42.28 24.74
C ALA A 738 14.88 41.85 23.59
N MET A 739 13.58 41.63 23.77
CA MET A 739 12.85 41.29 25.00
C MET A 739 12.09 39.98 24.72
N ALA A 740 12.21 39.00 25.60
CA ALA A 740 11.46 37.75 25.44
C ALA A 740 10.00 37.92 25.89
N ASP A 741 9.25 36.82 25.77
CA ASP A 741 8.19 36.52 26.73
C ASP A 741 8.64 35.33 27.59
N ALA A 742 8.54 35.39 28.92
CA ALA A 742 8.94 34.30 29.81
C ALA A 742 7.85 33.22 29.84
N ARG A 743 6.67 33.48 29.29
CA ARG A 743 5.73 32.43 28.86
C ARG A 743 6.26 31.64 27.65
N LEU A 744 7.36 32.09 27.01
CA LEU A 744 8.21 31.27 26.14
C LEU A 744 9.34 30.55 26.92
N ASP A 745 9.72 31.01 28.12
CA ASP A 745 10.68 30.31 29.02
C ASP A 745 10.00 29.20 29.82
N MET A 746 8.74 29.41 30.21
CA MET A 746 7.87 28.45 30.91
C MET A 746 8.02 27.04 30.34
N PRO A 747 8.27 26.02 31.19
CA PRO A 747 8.44 24.65 30.73
C PRO A 747 7.20 24.15 29.98
N LEU A 748 7.42 23.58 28.81
CA LEU A 748 6.39 22.99 27.95
C LEU A 748 6.31 21.48 28.18
N PRO A 749 5.15 20.81 27.96
CA PRO A 749 5.01 19.37 28.17
C PRO A 749 6.08 18.51 27.49
N TRP A 750 6.62 18.98 26.36
CA TRP A 750 7.64 18.31 25.55
C TRP A 750 9.09 18.78 25.79
N ASP A 751 9.38 19.70 26.72
CA ASP A 751 10.76 20.15 26.96
C ASP A 751 11.67 19.05 27.55
N HIS A 752 11.08 18.01 28.14
CA HIS A 752 11.74 16.76 28.54
C HIS A 752 12.25 15.93 27.35
N VAL A 753 11.79 16.18 26.12
CA VAL A 753 12.34 15.52 24.92
C VAL A 753 13.50 16.35 24.39
N ASP A 754 14.69 15.74 24.32
CA ASP A 754 15.81 16.38 23.63
C ASP A 754 15.84 16.03 22.15
N THR A 755 15.38 16.99 21.36
CA THR A 755 15.42 16.96 19.90
C THR A 755 16.74 17.51 19.33
N GLY A 756 17.64 18.02 20.17
CA GLY A 756 18.84 18.75 19.79
C GLY A 756 18.57 20.19 19.34
N ILE A 757 17.31 20.64 19.29
CA ILE A 757 16.98 22.03 18.95
C ILE A 757 16.86 22.86 20.22
N ALA A 758 17.74 23.85 20.37
CA ALA A 758 17.78 24.68 21.56
C ALA A 758 16.55 25.60 21.68
N LYS A 759 15.94 25.67 22.87
CA LYS A 759 14.74 26.49 23.13
C LYS A 759 14.97 27.99 22.86
N TRP A 760 16.19 28.50 23.09
CA TRP A 760 16.57 29.87 22.74
C TRP A 760 16.54 30.14 21.23
N TRP A 761 16.90 29.14 20.41
CA TRP A 761 16.94 29.28 18.96
C TRP A 761 15.52 29.39 18.38
N LEU A 762 14.58 28.61 18.92
CA LEU A 762 13.15 28.68 18.55
C LEU A 762 12.58 30.09 18.80
N LYS A 763 12.96 30.74 19.90
CA LYS A 763 12.56 32.14 20.20
C LYS A 763 13.21 33.14 19.26
N ALA A 764 14.52 33.02 19.03
CA ALA A 764 15.25 33.90 18.13
C ALA A 764 14.72 33.80 16.68
N ASP A 765 14.27 32.61 16.25
CA ASP A 765 13.68 32.43 14.93
C ASP A 765 12.20 32.85 14.86
N LEU A 766 11.45 32.77 15.96
CA LEU A 766 10.13 33.39 16.07
C LEU A 766 10.21 34.92 15.97
N GLN A 767 11.18 35.56 16.63
CA GLN A 767 11.38 37.00 16.54
C GLN A 767 11.70 37.43 15.09
N ARG A 768 12.64 36.72 14.43
CA ARG A 768 12.90 36.90 12.99
C ARG A 768 11.65 36.70 12.13
N ALA A 769 10.73 35.82 12.52
CA ALA A 769 9.45 35.65 11.82
C ALA A 769 8.55 36.88 11.95
N LEU A 770 8.40 37.46 13.14
CA LEU A 770 7.62 38.69 13.36
C LEU A 770 8.20 39.90 12.61
N GLU A 771 9.51 39.89 12.39
CA GLU A 771 10.27 40.86 11.57
C GLU A 771 10.25 40.55 10.06
N ALA A 772 9.58 39.47 9.62
CA ALA A 772 9.60 38.93 8.26
C ALA A 772 11.01 38.63 7.70
N THR A 773 12.00 38.41 8.58
CA THR A 773 13.38 38.08 8.24
C THR A 773 13.53 36.58 7.97
N THR A 774 14.11 36.24 6.82
CA THR A 774 14.39 34.87 6.39
C THR A 774 15.73 34.35 6.92
N VAL A 775 15.94 33.04 6.87
CA VAL A 775 17.20 32.36 7.27
C VAL A 775 17.60 31.37 6.17
N SER A 776 18.87 31.41 5.78
CA SER A 776 19.42 30.60 4.67
C SER A 776 19.46 29.09 4.96
N ASP A 777 19.46 28.29 3.90
CA ASP A 777 19.65 26.83 3.93
C ASP A 777 21.06 26.43 4.41
N CYS A 778 21.16 25.92 5.65
CA CYS A 778 22.43 25.59 6.28
C CYS A 778 23.17 24.35 5.74
N SER A 779 22.64 23.64 4.73
CA SER A 779 23.43 22.66 3.96
C SER A 779 24.20 23.28 2.80
N HIS A 780 23.73 24.40 2.25
CA HIS A 780 24.16 24.87 0.92
C HIS A 780 24.59 26.35 0.88
N SER A 781 24.29 27.15 1.91
CA SER A 781 24.70 28.56 1.96
C SER A 781 26.12 28.79 2.51
N GLY A 782 26.75 27.77 3.09
CA GLY A 782 27.98 27.91 3.88
C GLY A 782 27.78 28.53 5.27
N HIS A 783 26.54 28.84 5.67
CA HIS A 783 26.23 29.44 6.97
C HIS A 783 25.44 28.47 7.87
N CYS A 784 26.02 28.12 9.01
CA CYS A 784 25.30 27.38 10.06
C CYS A 784 24.18 28.27 10.64
N SER A 785 23.07 27.64 11.03
CA SER A 785 21.97 28.34 11.71
C SER A 785 22.04 28.27 13.25
N GLU A 786 23.10 27.66 13.82
CA GLU A 786 23.37 27.59 15.27
C GLU A 786 22.17 27.09 16.10
N CYS A 787 21.53 26.01 15.64
CA CYS A 787 20.29 25.52 16.24
C CYS A 787 20.44 24.49 17.37
N GLY A 788 21.66 24.11 17.78
CA GLY A 788 21.94 23.02 18.73
C GLY A 788 22.31 21.68 18.08
N VAL A 789 21.61 21.27 17.02
CA VAL A 789 21.61 19.85 16.57
C VAL A 789 22.98 19.34 16.13
N CYS A 790 23.79 20.18 15.47
CA CYS A 790 25.08 19.79 14.90
C CYS A 790 26.27 20.20 15.78
N GLU A 791 26.05 20.49 17.06
CA GLU A 791 27.11 20.86 18.00
C GLU A 791 27.95 19.64 18.40
N GLU A 792 29.25 19.84 18.57
CA GLU A 792 30.18 18.77 18.93
C GLU A 792 29.84 18.22 20.33
N GLY A 793 29.79 16.89 20.47
CA GLY A 793 29.33 16.23 21.68
C GLY A 793 27.80 16.11 21.83
N ALA A 794 26.98 16.83 21.05
CA ALA A 794 25.51 16.72 21.15
C ALA A 794 24.94 15.36 20.67
N GLY A 795 25.71 14.60 19.89
CA GLY A 795 25.41 13.20 19.60
C GLY A 795 24.25 12.93 18.63
N PHE A 796 23.80 13.92 17.86
CA PHE A 796 22.83 13.78 16.76
C PHE A 796 23.47 13.72 15.36
N GLY A 797 24.80 13.87 15.27
CA GLY A 797 25.55 13.98 14.02
C GLY A 797 25.41 15.33 13.32
N THR A 798 26.01 15.43 12.13
CA THR A 798 26.02 16.64 11.29
C THR A 798 25.14 16.46 10.05
N ASN A 799 24.89 17.55 9.31
CA ASN A 799 24.31 17.43 7.97
C ASN A 799 25.23 16.57 7.08
N VAL A 800 24.64 15.60 6.37
CA VAL A 800 25.29 14.85 5.30
C VAL A 800 24.65 15.29 3.99
N VAL A 801 25.48 15.79 3.08
CA VAL A 801 25.10 16.20 1.72
C VAL A 801 25.79 15.25 0.75
N ALA A 802 25.03 14.64 -0.16
CA ALA A 802 25.60 13.72 -1.15
C ALA A 802 26.52 14.48 -2.14
N PRO A 803 27.66 13.91 -2.57
CA PRO A 803 28.39 14.44 -3.70
C PRO A 803 27.49 14.40 -4.94
N VAL A 804 27.51 15.45 -5.77
CA VAL A 804 26.68 15.51 -6.99
C VAL A 804 27.45 14.85 -8.13
N PRO A 805 27.02 13.67 -8.63
CA PRO A 805 27.66 13.03 -9.77
C PRO A 805 27.26 13.76 -11.07
N PRO A 806 28.06 13.65 -12.15
CA PRO A 806 27.70 14.20 -13.45
C PRO A 806 26.38 13.59 -13.94
N VAL A 807 25.52 14.42 -14.51
CA VAL A 807 24.26 13.97 -15.14
C VAL A 807 24.62 13.12 -16.38
N PRO A 808 24.16 11.85 -16.48
CA PRO A 808 24.45 11.01 -17.64
C PRO A 808 23.88 11.57 -18.95
N GLU A 809 24.36 11.06 -20.09
CA GLU A 809 23.65 11.27 -21.36
C GLU A 809 22.30 10.53 -21.35
N PHE A 810 21.24 11.13 -21.89
CA PHE A 810 19.92 10.52 -21.93
C PHE A 810 19.80 9.54 -23.11
N LEU A 811 19.72 8.24 -22.82
CA LEU A 811 19.67 7.17 -23.84
C LEU A 811 18.31 7.08 -24.58
N GLY A 812 17.36 7.97 -24.29
CA GLY A 812 16.04 8.05 -24.91
C GLY A 812 14.92 7.36 -24.11
N HIS A 813 13.68 7.60 -24.52
CA HIS A 813 12.50 7.09 -23.82
C HIS A 813 12.33 5.58 -23.98
N TYR A 814 11.65 4.92 -23.03
CA TYR A 814 11.12 3.57 -23.21
C TYR A 814 10.30 3.50 -24.49
N LYS A 815 10.62 2.53 -25.36
CA LYS A 815 9.86 2.18 -26.55
C LYS A 815 9.08 0.91 -26.21
N PRO A 816 7.73 0.96 -26.10
CA PRO A 816 6.97 -0.23 -25.79
C PRO A 816 7.24 -1.35 -26.79
N ARG A 817 7.37 -2.56 -26.26
CA ARG A 817 7.55 -3.78 -27.04
C ARG A 817 6.26 -4.07 -27.82
N THR A 818 6.02 -3.37 -28.94
CA THR A 818 4.77 -3.45 -29.73
C THR A 818 4.81 -4.47 -30.87
N ALA A 819 5.97 -5.11 -31.07
CA ALA A 819 6.05 -6.38 -31.78
C ALA A 819 5.18 -7.43 -31.07
N ARG A 820 4.70 -8.41 -31.81
CA ARG A 820 3.85 -9.50 -31.32
C ARG A 820 4.30 -10.77 -32.03
N ALA A 821 5.30 -11.44 -31.48
CA ALA A 821 5.99 -12.55 -32.12
C ALA A 821 5.45 -13.93 -31.70
N GLN A 822 4.83 -14.00 -30.52
CA GLN A 822 4.30 -15.23 -29.93
C GLN A 822 3.05 -14.88 -29.10
N ARG A 823 2.04 -15.76 -29.08
CA ARG A 823 0.90 -15.68 -28.16
C ARG A 823 0.79 -17.03 -27.48
N LEU A 824 0.92 -17.07 -26.17
CA LEU A 824 0.82 -18.31 -25.40
C LEU A 824 -0.44 -18.30 -24.56
N ARG A 825 -1.14 -19.44 -24.51
CA ARG A 825 -2.20 -19.74 -23.55
C ARG A 825 -1.70 -20.80 -22.58
N MET A 826 -1.89 -20.52 -21.30
CA MET A 826 -1.54 -21.39 -20.16
C MET A 826 -2.79 -21.63 -19.33
N ARG A 827 -2.97 -22.86 -18.85
CA ARG A 827 -4.00 -23.19 -17.85
C ARG A 827 -3.41 -23.00 -16.46
N PHE A 828 -4.19 -22.49 -15.52
CA PHE A 828 -3.79 -22.37 -14.13
C PHE A 828 -4.90 -22.74 -13.15
N SER A 829 -4.51 -23.25 -11.98
CA SER A 829 -5.41 -23.48 -10.85
C SER A 829 -5.34 -22.33 -9.84
N LYS A 830 -6.43 -22.09 -9.11
CA LYS A 830 -6.53 -21.17 -7.97
C LYS A 830 -7.13 -21.91 -6.78
N GLY A 831 -6.35 -22.02 -5.69
CA GLY A 831 -6.76 -22.63 -4.43
C GLY A 831 -6.10 -21.97 -3.21
N GLY A 832 -6.18 -22.62 -2.05
CA GLY A 832 -5.59 -22.12 -0.80
C GLY A 832 -6.17 -20.78 -0.36
N ASP A 833 -5.32 -19.88 0.13
CA ASP A 833 -5.72 -18.53 0.57
C ASP A 833 -6.03 -17.56 -0.57
N LEU A 834 -5.63 -17.86 -1.82
CA LEU A 834 -5.95 -17.00 -2.95
C LEU A 834 -7.46 -16.92 -3.24
N VAL A 835 -8.29 -17.79 -2.67
CA VAL A 835 -9.76 -17.65 -2.71
C VAL A 835 -10.22 -16.29 -2.19
N PHE A 836 -9.51 -15.70 -1.22
CA PHE A 836 -9.74 -14.37 -0.65
C PHE A 836 -9.16 -13.21 -1.48
N VAL A 837 -8.44 -13.50 -2.56
CA VAL A 837 -7.92 -12.51 -3.51
C VAL A 837 -8.93 -12.33 -4.65
N GLY A 838 -9.46 -11.11 -4.76
CA GLY A 838 -10.40 -10.73 -5.81
C GLY A 838 -9.75 -10.61 -7.19
N HIS A 839 -10.56 -10.59 -8.26
CA HIS A 839 -10.06 -10.61 -9.64
C HIS A 839 -9.07 -9.48 -9.97
N LEU A 840 -9.31 -8.24 -9.50
CA LEU A 840 -8.42 -7.10 -9.75
C LEU A 840 -7.06 -7.28 -9.04
N ASP A 841 -7.08 -7.73 -7.78
CA ASP A 841 -5.88 -8.03 -7.00
C ASP A 841 -5.09 -9.19 -7.60
N LEU A 842 -5.77 -10.21 -8.12
CA LEU A 842 -5.14 -11.33 -8.84
C LEU A 842 -4.46 -10.87 -10.13
N MET A 843 -5.09 -9.97 -10.89
CA MET A 843 -4.46 -9.36 -12.08
C MET A 843 -3.26 -8.48 -11.72
N ARG A 844 -3.30 -7.77 -10.59
CA ARG A 844 -2.17 -6.98 -10.06
C ARG A 844 -1.01 -7.88 -9.65
N ALA A 845 -1.29 -8.98 -8.94
CA ALA A 845 -0.31 -9.99 -8.57
C ALA A 845 0.33 -10.65 -9.82
N LEU A 846 -0.46 -10.91 -10.87
CA LEU A 846 0.01 -11.44 -12.15
C LEU A 846 0.94 -10.47 -12.89
N ASP A 847 0.61 -9.18 -13.03
CA ASP A 847 1.51 -8.20 -13.70
C ASP A 847 2.86 -8.11 -12.96
N ARG A 848 2.85 -8.10 -11.62
CA ARG A 848 4.08 -8.11 -10.81
C ARG A 848 4.87 -9.41 -10.97
N ALA A 849 4.22 -10.58 -10.97
CA ALA A 849 4.89 -11.87 -11.17
C ALA A 849 5.53 -11.97 -12.57
N ILE A 850 4.82 -11.50 -13.60
CA ILE A 850 5.30 -11.41 -14.99
C ILE A 850 6.53 -10.50 -15.11
N ARG A 851 6.56 -9.39 -14.37
CA ARG A 851 7.72 -8.48 -14.26
C ARG A 851 8.90 -9.14 -13.57
N ARG A 852 8.71 -9.78 -12.41
CA ARG A 852 9.79 -10.50 -11.70
C ARG A 852 10.34 -11.68 -12.52
N ALA A 853 9.51 -12.30 -13.35
CA ALA A 853 9.90 -13.36 -14.29
C ALA A 853 10.63 -12.84 -15.56
N ALA A 854 10.82 -11.51 -15.67
CA ALA A 854 11.46 -10.82 -16.79
C ALA A 854 10.88 -11.22 -18.17
N LEU A 855 9.55 -11.42 -18.25
CA LEU A 855 8.92 -11.87 -19.49
C LEU A 855 8.77 -10.70 -20.49
N PRO A 856 9.08 -10.90 -21.79
CA PRO A 856 9.10 -9.84 -22.79
C PRO A 856 7.70 -9.54 -23.35
N VAL A 857 6.78 -9.19 -22.47
CA VAL A 857 5.35 -9.06 -22.79
C VAL A 857 5.11 -7.91 -23.78
N ALA A 858 4.48 -8.27 -24.89
CA ALA A 858 4.08 -7.32 -25.90
C ALA A 858 3.04 -6.34 -25.34
N SER A 859 3.08 -5.09 -25.78
CA SER A 859 2.14 -4.05 -25.35
C SER A 859 1.30 -3.51 -26.50
N ASP A 860 0.18 -2.85 -26.20
CA ASP A 860 -0.63 -2.18 -27.22
C ASP A 860 0.03 -0.89 -27.76
N LYS A 861 -0.34 -0.52 -29.00
CA LYS A 861 0.15 0.68 -29.71
C LYS A 861 -0.59 1.96 -29.27
N SER A 862 -1.03 2.02 -28.01
CA SER A 862 -1.79 3.14 -27.45
C SER A 862 -0.87 4.32 -27.15
N PRO A 863 -1.06 5.51 -27.77
CA PRO A 863 -0.19 6.67 -27.54
C PRO A 863 -0.44 7.39 -26.20
N PHE A 864 -1.41 6.91 -25.39
CA PHE A 864 -1.80 7.53 -24.12
C PHE A 864 -1.59 6.63 -22.90
N HIS A 865 -1.62 5.31 -23.07
CA HIS A 865 -1.44 4.31 -22.02
C HIS A 865 -1.05 2.98 -22.65
N SER A 866 0.25 2.69 -22.78
CA SER A 866 0.68 1.37 -23.27
C SER A 866 0.44 0.30 -22.19
N ARG A 867 -0.38 -0.70 -22.54
CA ARG A 867 -0.81 -1.80 -21.67
C ARG A 867 -0.19 -3.13 -22.12
N PRO A 868 0.34 -3.95 -21.18
CA PRO A 868 0.83 -5.28 -21.51
C PRO A 868 -0.34 -6.18 -21.94
N LEU A 869 -0.09 -7.05 -22.91
CA LEU A 869 -1.09 -7.92 -23.52
C LEU A 869 -1.21 -9.23 -22.73
N VAL A 870 -1.71 -9.08 -21.50
CA VAL A 870 -2.05 -10.16 -20.57
C VAL A 870 -3.56 -10.18 -20.38
N THR A 871 -4.20 -11.33 -20.58
CA THR A 871 -5.65 -11.48 -20.41
C THR A 871 -6.01 -12.83 -19.81
N VAL A 872 -6.99 -12.86 -18.91
CA VAL A 872 -7.66 -14.11 -18.49
C VAL A 872 -8.99 -14.29 -19.21
N ALA A 873 -9.48 -15.52 -19.33
CA ALA A 873 -10.66 -15.82 -20.15
C ALA A 873 -11.97 -15.30 -19.54
N GLN A 874 -12.19 -15.53 -18.25
CA GLN A 874 -13.39 -15.15 -17.51
C GLN A 874 -12.99 -14.76 -16.08
N PRO A 875 -13.48 -13.65 -15.51
CA PRO A 875 -13.21 -13.32 -14.11
C PRO A 875 -13.74 -14.43 -13.20
N LEU A 876 -12.96 -14.81 -12.20
CA LEU A 876 -13.33 -15.81 -11.21
C LEU A 876 -13.81 -15.09 -9.92
N PRO A 877 -14.97 -15.45 -9.34
CA PRO A 877 -15.49 -14.80 -8.12
C PRO A 877 -14.54 -14.89 -6.91
N LEU A 878 -14.84 -14.07 -5.90
CA LEU A 878 -14.28 -14.22 -4.56
C LEU A 878 -14.77 -15.56 -3.97
N GLY A 879 -13.96 -16.23 -3.15
CA GLY A 879 -14.27 -17.55 -2.60
C GLY A 879 -14.14 -18.71 -3.58
N ALA A 880 -14.42 -18.49 -4.86
CA ALA A 880 -14.34 -19.51 -5.89
C ALA A 880 -12.89 -20.04 -6.06
N THR A 881 -12.81 -21.36 -6.13
CA THR A 881 -11.62 -22.12 -6.56
C THR A 881 -11.71 -22.44 -8.06
N SER A 882 -10.59 -22.84 -8.67
CA SER A 882 -10.59 -23.30 -10.05
C SER A 882 -9.41 -24.23 -10.33
N SER A 883 -9.61 -25.17 -11.26
CA SER A 883 -8.56 -26.03 -11.82
C SER A 883 -8.22 -25.67 -13.27
N CYS A 884 -8.93 -24.70 -13.87
CA CYS A 884 -9.03 -24.55 -15.32
C CYS A 884 -8.98 -23.10 -15.83
N GLU A 885 -8.54 -22.13 -15.00
CA GLU A 885 -8.42 -20.75 -15.47
C GLU A 885 -7.46 -20.67 -16.66
N LEU A 886 -7.79 -19.84 -17.64
CA LEU A 886 -6.95 -19.65 -18.82
C LEU A 886 -6.32 -18.26 -18.77
N LEU A 887 -5.00 -18.21 -18.90
CA LEU A 887 -4.16 -17.02 -18.99
C LEU A 887 -3.54 -16.98 -20.39
N GLU A 888 -3.73 -15.88 -21.12
CA GLU A 888 -2.97 -15.59 -22.33
C GLU A 888 -1.98 -14.45 -22.10
N ILE A 889 -0.77 -14.64 -22.62
CA ILE A 889 0.29 -13.65 -22.69
C ILE A 889 0.74 -13.54 -24.15
N THR A 890 0.71 -12.33 -24.71
CA THR A 890 1.40 -12.06 -25.99
C THR A 890 2.82 -11.59 -25.69
N LEU A 891 3.83 -12.19 -26.32
CA LEU A 891 5.23 -11.79 -26.21
C LEU A 891 5.70 -11.06 -27.47
N ALA A 892 6.68 -10.17 -27.29
CA ALA A 892 7.27 -9.38 -28.37
C ALA A 892 8.40 -10.10 -29.11
N GLU A 893 8.98 -11.12 -28.48
CA GLU A 893 9.97 -12.05 -29.01
C GLU A 893 9.54 -13.48 -28.67
N ARG A 894 10.05 -14.49 -29.39
CA ARG A 894 9.64 -15.89 -29.24
C ARG A 894 10.63 -16.60 -28.30
N ILE A 895 10.12 -17.14 -27.19
CA ILE A 895 10.90 -17.91 -26.20
C ILE A 895 10.27 -19.31 -26.08
N ASP A 896 11.01 -20.30 -25.59
CA ASP A 896 10.47 -21.63 -25.33
C ASP A 896 9.27 -21.59 -24.35
N PRO A 897 8.12 -22.21 -24.68
CA PRO A 897 6.94 -22.18 -23.83
C PRO A 897 7.16 -22.78 -22.42
N ARG A 898 8.02 -23.79 -22.28
CA ARG A 898 8.32 -24.41 -20.97
C ARG A 898 9.21 -23.51 -20.13
N GLU A 899 10.20 -22.86 -20.73
CA GLU A 899 11.01 -21.83 -20.05
C GLU A 899 10.11 -20.71 -19.51
N ILE A 900 9.19 -20.17 -20.31
CA ILE A 900 8.25 -19.12 -19.88
C ILE A 900 7.39 -19.62 -18.71
N ARG A 901 6.84 -20.82 -18.80
CA ARG A 901 6.05 -21.46 -17.73
C ARG A 901 6.86 -21.55 -16.44
N ASN A 902 8.09 -22.05 -16.52
CA ASN A 902 8.95 -22.26 -15.36
C ASN A 902 9.39 -20.93 -14.73
N ARG A 903 9.79 -19.93 -15.53
CA ARG A 903 10.11 -18.57 -15.07
C ARG A 903 8.92 -17.90 -14.38
N LEU A 904 7.72 -18.03 -14.94
CA LEU A 904 6.51 -17.46 -14.36
C LEU A 904 6.09 -18.18 -13.08
N GLN A 905 6.05 -19.52 -13.09
CA GLN A 905 5.65 -20.33 -11.93
C GLN A 905 6.50 -20.05 -10.69
N ALA A 906 7.81 -19.83 -10.85
CA ALA A 906 8.72 -19.45 -9.77
C ALA A 906 8.41 -18.06 -9.14
N GLN A 907 7.51 -17.29 -9.75
CA GLN A 907 7.12 -15.94 -9.33
C GLN A 907 5.63 -15.82 -8.95
N LEU A 908 4.83 -16.88 -9.10
CA LEU A 908 3.42 -16.88 -8.70
C LEU A 908 3.26 -17.11 -7.18
N PRO A 909 2.21 -16.55 -6.56
CA PRO A 909 1.95 -16.76 -5.13
C PRO A 909 1.47 -18.20 -4.83
N PRO A 910 1.68 -18.71 -3.59
CA PRO A 910 1.19 -20.03 -3.18
C PRO A 910 -0.31 -20.22 -3.44
N GLY A 911 -0.69 -21.40 -3.91
CA GLY A 911 -2.06 -21.70 -4.33
C GLY A 911 -2.36 -21.38 -5.81
N MET A 912 -1.39 -20.87 -6.57
CA MET A 912 -1.47 -20.66 -8.02
C MET A 912 -0.47 -21.54 -8.77
N MET A 913 -0.97 -22.51 -9.54
CA MET A 913 -0.13 -23.47 -10.29
C MET A 913 -0.46 -23.43 -11.78
N LEU A 914 0.56 -23.38 -12.63
CA LEU A 914 0.48 -23.47 -14.09
C LEU A 914 0.59 -24.93 -14.57
N SER A 915 -0.19 -25.31 -15.58
CA SER A 915 -0.06 -26.61 -16.24
C SER A 915 1.31 -26.82 -16.90
N GLU A 916 1.70 -28.09 -17.10
CA GLU A 916 2.81 -28.45 -18.01
C GLU A 916 2.48 -28.10 -19.46
N GLU A 917 1.20 -28.11 -19.82
CA GLU A 917 0.68 -27.69 -21.13
C GLU A 917 0.78 -26.17 -21.29
N VAL A 918 1.38 -25.75 -22.41
CA VAL A 918 1.37 -24.37 -22.90
C VAL A 918 1.08 -24.41 -24.39
N GLU A 919 0.00 -23.75 -24.81
CA GLU A 919 -0.44 -23.69 -26.21
C GLU A 919 0.14 -22.43 -26.87
N GLU A 920 0.80 -22.57 -28.02
CA GLU A 920 1.16 -21.42 -28.87
C GLU A 920 0.01 -21.14 -29.85
N CYS A 921 -0.74 -20.07 -29.58
CA CYS A 921 -2.00 -19.74 -30.24
C CYS A 921 -1.80 -18.89 -31.49
N GLU A 922 -2.62 -19.13 -32.51
CA GLU A 922 -2.70 -18.26 -33.68
C GLU A 922 -3.01 -16.80 -33.32
N MET A 923 -2.24 -15.89 -33.91
CA MET A 923 -2.30 -14.45 -33.65
C MET A 923 -3.23 -13.73 -34.63
N TYR A 924 -3.31 -14.27 -35.84
CA TYR A 924 -4.13 -13.82 -36.96
C TYR A 924 -4.89 -15.02 -37.51
N LYS A 925 -6.13 -14.80 -37.96
CA LYS A 925 -6.88 -15.81 -38.74
C LYS A 925 -6.35 -15.79 -40.17
N ALA A 926 -6.67 -16.82 -40.97
CA ALA A 926 -6.18 -16.94 -42.35
C ALA A 926 -6.68 -15.84 -43.32
N ASP A 927 -7.65 -15.01 -42.92
CA ASP A 927 -8.08 -13.81 -43.65
C ASP A 927 -7.23 -12.56 -43.33
N GLY A 928 -6.21 -12.68 -42.47
CA GLY A 928 -5.37 -11.58 -41.99
C GLY A 928 -6.00 -10.75 -40.86
N SER A 929 -7.25 -11.04 -40.45
CA SER A 929 -7.87 -10.42 -39.28
C SER A 929 -7.24 -10.95 -37.99
N ARG A 930 -7.39 -10.21 -36.88
CA ARG A 930 -6.86 -10.65 -35.58
C ARG A 930 -7.67 -11.84 -35.05
N SER A 931 -6.98 -12.81 -34.49
CA SER A 931 -7.59 -13.86 -33.67
C SER A 931 -8.33 -13.23 -32.47
N GLU A 932 -9.47 -13.80 -32.10
CA GLU A 932 -10.35 -13.23 -31.06
C GLU A 932 -9.75 -13.37 -29.65
N THR A 933 -10.23 -12.56 -28.70
CA THR A 933 -9.86 -12.68 -27.28
C THR A 933 -10.50 -13.91 -26.64
N MET A 934 -9.87 -14.51 -25.62
CA MET A 934 -10.45 -15.67 -24.93
C MET A 934 -11.87 -15.43 -24.43
N ALA A 935 -12.16 -14.26 -23.84
CA ALA A 935 -13.50 -13.91 -23.37
C ALA A 935 -14.56 -13.96 -24.50
N LYS A 936 -14.18 -13.67 -25.75
CA LYS A 936 -15.05 -13.87 -26.92
C LYS A 936 -15.12 -15.35 -27.30
N LEU A 937 -13.99 -16.05 -27.35
CA LEU A 937 -13.91 -17.46 -27.72
C LEU A 937 -14.61 -18.38 -26.71
N THR A 938 -14.79 -18.00 -25.44
CA THR A 938 -15.49 -18.83 -24.46
C THR A 938 -16.90 -19.15 -24.94
N THR A 939 -17.19 -20.45 -25.11
CA THR A 939 -18.50 -20.98 -25.49
C THR A 939 -19.31 -21.36 -24.27
N SER A 940 -18.68 -22.11 -23.35
CA SER A 940 -19.25 -22.51 -22.08
C SER A 940 -18.21 -22.57 -20.96
N VAL A 941 -18.69 -22.59 -19.72
CA VAL A 941 -17.90 -22.88 -18.52
C VAL A 941 -18.59 -23.97 -17.71
N GLU A 942 -17.80 -24.84 -17.09
CA GLU A 942 -18.29 -25.91 -16.22
C GLU A 942 -17.88 -25.68 -14.77
N TRP A 943 -18.83 -25.87 -13.87
CA TRP A 943 -18.69 -25.63 -12.44
C TRP A 943 -19.15 -26.85 -11.63
N TYR A 944 -18.49 -27.08 -10.50
CA TYR A 944 -19.04 -27.82 -9.37
C TYR A 944 -19.43 -26.83 -8.29
N ILE A 945 -20.65 -26.94 -7.78
CA ILE A 945 -21.18 -26.12 -6.68
C ILE A 945 -21.56 -27.02 -5.51
N ALA A 946 -21.22 -26.61 -4.29
CA ALA A 946 -21.73 -27.21 -3.07
C ALA A 946 -22.88 -26.34 -2.54
N VAL A 947 -24.05 -26.95 -2.35
CA VAL A 947 -25.30 -26.27 -1.98
C VAL A 947 -25.90 -26.94 -0.76
N GLN A 948 -26.48 -26.16 0.15
CA GLN A 948 -27.04 -26.63 1.41
C GLN A 948 -28.39 -26.00 1.69
N ALA A 949 -29.30 -26.74 2.33
CA ALA A 949 -30.58 -26.22 2.79
C ALA A 949 -30.42 -25.24 3.98
N VAL A 950 -31.24 -24.20 4.02
CA VAL A 950 -31.30 -23.22 5.11
C VAL A 950 -32.74 -22.89 5.48
N ASP A 951 -32.97 -22.62 6.77
CA ASP A 951 -34.28 -22.26 7.31
C ASP A 951 -34.71 -20.84 6.89
N SER A 952 -36.01 -20.55 6.95
CA SER A 952 -36.59 -19.29 6.44
C SER A 952 -35.94 -18.04 6.99
N ASP A 953 -35.54 -18.06 8.25
CA ASP A 953 -35.12 -16.88 8.99
C ASP A 953 -33.66 -16.48 8.69
N ASP A 954 -32.84 -17.43 8.21
CA ASP A 954 -31.46 -17.19 7.75
C ASP A 954 -31.41 -16.42 6.41
N THR A 955 -32.51 -16.38 5.65
CA THR A 955 -32.54 -15.85 4.26
C THR A 955 -32.17 -14.37 4.17
N ALA A 956 -32.48 -13.57 5.19
CA ALA A 956 -32.10 -12.15 5.26
C ALA A 956 -30.58 -11.94 5.37
N SER A 957 -29.86 -12.89 5.99
CA SER A 957 -28.40 -12.88 6.09
C SER A 957 -27.75 -13.28 4.75
N ALA A 958 -28.28 -14.33 4.11
CA ALA A 958 -27.83 -14.77 2.79
C ALA A 958 -27.95 -13.67 1.72
N ALA A 959 -29.07 -12.93 1.71
CA ALA A 959 -29.32 -11.84 0.75
C ALA A 959 -28.35 -10.65 0.86
N ALA A 960 -27.72 -10.43 2.02
CA ALA A 960 -26.72 -9.37 2.17
C ALA A 960 -25.36 -9.76 1.53
N SER A 961 -24.96 -11.03 1.67
CA SER A 961 -23.64 -11.53 1.28
C SER A 961 -23.33 -11.39 -0.23
N THR A 962 -24.33 -11.59 -1.09
CA THR A 962 -24.19 -11.64 -2.55
C THR A 962 -24.07 -10.28 -3.24
N SER A 963 -24.06 -9.17 -2.48
CA SER A 963 -24.08 -7.81 -3.01
C SER A 963 -22.69 -7.18 -3.26
N SER A 964 -21.61 -7.78 -2.75
CA SER A 964 -20.25 -7.21 -2.73
C SER A 964 -19.46 -7.42 -4.04
N GLY A 965 -20.09 -7.10 -5.18
CA GLY A 965 -19.61 -7.39 -6.54
C GLY A 965 -19.29 -6.18 -7.43
N GLY A 966 -19.15 -4.97 -6.84
CA GLY A 966 -18.75 -3.74 -7.55
C GLY A 966 -19.89 -2.78 -7.88
N ALA A 967 -19.64 -1.48 -7.66
CA ALA A 967 -20.54 -0.34 -7.89
C ALA A 967 -21.91 -0.42 -7.17
N ALA A 968 -21.97 0.14 -5.96
CA ALA A 968 -23.20 0.23 -5.17
C ALA A 968 -24.34 0.95 -5.93
N ALA A 969 -25.41 0.21 -6.22
CA ALA A 969 -26.67 0.73 -6.73
C ALA A 969 -27.82 0.07 -5.97
N ALA A 970 -28.32 0.75 -4.93
CA ALA A 970 -29.32 0.20 -4.00
C ALA A 970 -30.52 -0.44 -4.73
N ALA A 971 -30.82 -1.69 -4.40
CA ALA A 971 -31.77 -2.53 -5.11
C ALA A 971 -33.20 -2.42 -4.54
N GLU A 972 -33.78 -1.22 -4.57
CA GLU A 972 -35.23 -1.08 -4.35
C GLU A 972 -36.02 -1.69 -5.52
N GLY A 973 -37.08 -2.46 -5.21
CA GLY A 973 -38.10 -2.85 -6.19
C GLY A 973 -38.26 -4.34 -6.51
N ALA A 974 -38.06 -5.24 -5.54
CA ALA A 974 -38.62 -6.59 -5.57
C ALA A 974 -39.76 -6.70 -4.56
N GLN A 975 -41.01 -6.81 -5.04
CA GLN A 975 -42.10 -7.27 -4.17
C GLN A 975 -41.98 -8.79 -4.01
N PRO A 976 -42.02 -9.33 -2.78
CA PRO A 976 -42.06 -10.77 -2.58
C PRO A 976 -43.42 -11.34 -3.07
N PRO A 977 -43.44 -12.54 -3.66
CA PRO A 977 -44.71 -13.23 -3.95
C PRO A 977 -45.40 -13.61 -2.64
N GLN A 978 -46.61 -13.07 -2.40
CA GLN A 978 -47.41 -13.40 -1.22
C GLN A 978 -48.15 -14.73 -1.41
N ALA A 979 -47.60 -15.84 -0.90
CA ALA A 979 -48.34 -17.09 -0.73
C ALA A 979 -47.74 -17.99 0.38
N ALA A 980 -48.62 -18.73 1.06
CA ALA A 980 -48.36 -19.94 1.85
C ALA A 980 -47.35 -19.89 3.02
N ALA A 981 -47.88 -19.58 4.21
CA ALA A 981 -47.82 -20.36 5.46
C ALA A 981 -46.59 -21.21 5.85
N ALA A 982 -46.27 -21.19 7.14
CA ALA A 982 -45.23 -22.02 7.76
C ALA A 982 -45.47 -23.53 7.55
N ALA A 983 -44.52 -24.19 6.89
CA ALA A 983 -44.34 -25.63 6.90
C ALA A 983 -43.09 -25.97 7.71
N ALA A 984 -43.08 -27.12 8.39
CA ALA A 984 -41.86 -27.65 8.99
C ALA A 984 -40.83 -27.97 7.88
N ALA A 985 -39.54 -27.87 8.19
CA ALA A 985 -38.45 -28.10 7.24
C ALA A 985 -38.54 -29.51 6.63
N ALA A 986 -39.07 -29.59 5.41
CA ALA A 986 -39.10 -30.82 4.63
C ALA A 986 -37.72 -31.09 4.03
N ALA A 987 -37.37 -32.38 3.91
CA ALA A 987 -36.16 -32.80 3.21
C ALA A 987 -36.15 -32.24 1.77
N VAL A 988 -35.02 -31.65 1.37
CA VAL A 988 -34.81 -31.09 0.05
C VAL A 988 -34.35 -32.20 -0.88
N ASP A 989 -35.32 -32.76 -1.62
CA ASP A 989 -35.03 -33.62 -2.77
C ASP A 989 -34.33 -32.80 -3.87
N PHE A 990 -32.99 -32.81 -3.82
CA PHE A 990 -32.14 -32.17 -4.83
C PHE A 990 -32.30 -32.78 -6.22
N SER A 991 -32.69 -34.06 -6.36
CA SER A 991 -32.97 -34.68 -7.66
C SER A 991 -34.21 -34.03 -8.29
N ARG A 992 -35.28 -33.86 -7.51
CA ARG A 992 -36.49 -33.15 -7.91
C ARG A 992 -36.25 -31.65 -8.13
N ALA A 993 -35.41 -31.01 -7.33
CA ALA A 993 -35.03 -29.61 -7.55
C ALA A 993 -34.29 -29.41 -8.87
N VAL A 994 -33.35 -30.30 -9.22
CA VAL A 994 -32.66 -30.31 -10.53
C VAL A 994 -33.65 -30.53 -11.67
N ALA A 995 -34.53 -31.54 -11.57
CA ALA A 995 -35.56 -31.79 -12.58
C ALA A 995 -36.49 -30.57 -12.75
N GLY A 996 -36.87 -29.92 -11.64
CA GLY A 996 -37.64 -28.68 -11.63
C GLY A 996 -36.96 -27.56 -12.40
N VAL A 997 -35.69 -27.25 -12.09
CA VAL A 997 -34.91 -26.23 -12.83
C VAL A 997 -34.78 -26.58 -14.32
N LEU A 998 -34.52 -27.85 -14.65
CA LEU A 998 -34.43 -28.29 -16.04
C LEU A 998 -35.76 -28.09 -16.79
N SER A 999 -36.89 -28.27 -16.12
CA SER A 999 -38.25 -28.06 -16.67
C SER A 999 -38.74 -26.59 -16.72
N MET A 1000 -37.98 -25.62 -16.20
CA MET A 1000 -38.37 -24.21 -16.25
C MET A 1000 -38.27 -23.65 -17.68
N ASP A 1001 -39.38 -23.08 -18.19
CA ASP A 1001 -39.44 -22.34 -19.47
C ASP A 1001 -38.51 -21.11 -19.49
N GLY A 1002 -38.25 -20.49 -18.33
CA GLY A 1002 -37.39 -19.33 -18.18
C GLY A 1002 -37.28 -18.86 -16.72
N PHE A 1003 -36.25 -18.09 -16.36
CA PHE A 1003 -36.08 -17.51 -15.02
C PHE A 1003 -35.64 -16.04 -15.11
N LEU A 1004 -36.58 -15.12 -14.84
CA LEU A 1004 -36.43 -13.69 -15.13
C LEU A 1004 -35.85 -12.89 -13.97
N VAL A 1005 -34.62 -12.38 -14.13
CA VAL A 1005 -33.91 -11.55 -13.15
C VAL A 1005 -33.91 -10.07 -13.58
N LYS A 1006 -34.19 -9.14 -12.66
CA LYS A 1006 -34.08 -7.69 -12.91
C LYS A 1006 -32.66 -7.19 -12.59
N ARG A 1007 -31.96 -6.63 -13.57
CA ARG A 1007 -30.59 -6.09 -13.44
C ARG A 1007 -30.57 -4.58 -13.73
N ARG A 1008 -30.03 -3.75 -12.83
CA ARG A 1008 -29.76 -2.32 -13.10
C ARG A 1008 -28.44 -2.20 -13.88
N THR A 1009 -28.44 -1.45 -14.99
CA THR A 1009 -27.25 -1.29 -15.84
C THR A 1009 -26.45 -0.02 -15.51
N VAL A 1010 -25.20 -0.19 -15.07
CA VAL A 1010 -24.31 0.90 -14.57
C VAL A 1010 -24.19 2.09 -15.54
N LYS A 1011 -24.17 1.84 -16.86
CA LYS A 1011 -24.03 2.88 -17.88
C LYS A 1011 -25.31 3.66 -18.23
N LYS A 1012 -26.50 3.25 -17.78
CA LYS A 1012 -27.78 3.88 -18.18
C LYS A 1012 -28.85 3.98 -17.10
N GLN A 1013 -28.64 3.44 -15.89
CA GLN A 1013 -29.64 3.30 -14.80
C GLN A 1013 -30.95 2.57 -15.19
N LYS A 1014 -31.10 2.10 -16.43
CA LYS A 1014 -32.28 1.35 -16.88
C LYS A 1014 -32.23 -0.05 -16.28
N ALA A 1015 -33.34 -0.46 -15.66
CA ALA A 1015 -33.59 -1.84 -15.31
C ALA A 1015 -33.83 -2.65 -16.59
N VAL A 1016 -33.14 -3.77 -16.71
CA VAL A 1016 -33.31 -4.78 -17.76
C VAL A 1016 -33.77 -6.06 -17.09
N THR A 1017 -34.90 -6.61 -17.51
CA THR A 1017 -35.31 -7.97 -17.13
C THR A 1017 -34.62 -8.93 -18.10
N GLU A 1018 -33.96 -9.95 -17.56
CA GLU A 1018 -33.11 -10.87 -18.31
C GLU A 1018 -33.43 -12.31 -17.90
N ASP A 1019 -33.66 -13.19 -18.87
CA ASP A 1019 -33.75 -14.62 -18.60
C ASP A 1019 -32.35 -15.19 -18.37
N VAL A 1020 -32.13 -15.79 -17.21
CA VAL A 1020 -30.86 -16.46 -16.89
C VAL A 1020 -30.90 -17.97 -17.09
N ARG A 1021 -32.09 -18.60 -17.12
CA ARG A 1021 -32.28 -20.05 -17.34
C ARG A 1021 -31.84 -20.48 -18.74
N ALA A 1022 -32.02 -19.60 -19.73
CA ALA A 1022 -31.57 -19.81 -21.11
C ALA A 1022 -30.03 -19.95 -21.27
N GLN A 1023 -29.23 -19.61 -20.25
CA GLN A 1023 -27.77 -19.86 -20.26
C GLN A 1023 -27.40 -21.26 -19.76
N LEU A 1024 -28.29 -21.95 -19.02
CA LEU A 1024 -27.99 -23.21 -18.36
C LEU A 1024 -28.11 -24.37 -19.37
N LEU A 1025 -26.97 -24.96 -19.73
CA LEU A 1025 -26.86 -26.03 -20.72
C LEU A 1025 -27.05 -27.41 -20.11
N GLN A 1026 -26.51 -27.61 -18.91
CA GLN A 1026 -26.53 -28.87 -18.15
C GLN A 1026 -26.56 -28.56 -16.66
N LEU A 1027 -27.30 -29.36 -15.90
CA LEU A 1027 -27.34 -29.36 -14.44
C LEU A 1027 -27.56 -30.80 -13.97
N GLU A 1028 -26.68 -31.31 -13.13
CA GLU A 1028 -26.71 -32.70 -12.66
C GLU A 1028 -26.26 -32.81 -11.20
N LEU A 1029 -26.84 -33.75 -10.47
CA LEU A 1029 -26.46 -34.10 -9.11
C LEU A 1029 -25.23 -35.04 -9.15
N CYS A 1030 -24.22 -34.79 -8.32
CA CYS A 1030 -23.02 -35.63 -8.24
C CYS A 1030 -23.13 -36.65 -7.09
N PRO A 1031 -23.39 -37.95 -7.35
CA PRO A 1031 -23.65 -38.93 -6.29
C PRO A 1031 -22.39 -39.40 -5.54
N ASP A 1032 -21.18 -39.26 -6.13
CA ASP A 1032 -19.91 -39.46 -5.43
C ASP A 1032 -19.13 -38.13 -5.35
N PRO A 1033 -19.20 -37.41 -4.20
CA PRO A 1033 -18.38 -36.24 -3.93
C PRO A 1033 -16.87 -36.43 -4.12
N LEU A 1034 -16.33 -37.64 -3.87
CA LEU A 1034 -14.90 -37.95 -3.99
C LEU A 1034 -14.44 -38.05 -5.44
N SER A 1035 -15.36 -38.26 -6.38
CA SER A 1035 -15.08 -38.23 -7.82
C SER A 1035 -14.92 -36.80 -8.38
N THR A 1036 -15.28 -35.77 -7.60
CA THR A 1036 -15.30 -34.37 -8.06
C THR A 1036 -13.97 -33.65 -7.78
N PRO A 1037 -13.64 -32.57 -8.52
CA PRO A 1037 -12.45 -31.74 -8.24
C PRO A 1037 -12.39 -31.17 -6.82
N LEU A 1038 -13.52 -31.09 -6.12
CA LEU A 1038 -13.58 -30.66 -4.72
C LEU A 1038 -12.79 -31.59 -3.78
N ALA A 1039 -12.60 -32.87 -4.13
CA ALA A 1039 -11.76 -33.78 -3.36
C ALA A 1039 -10.27 -33.37 -3.36
N SER A 1040 -9.81 -32.63 -4.36
CA SER A 1040 -8.44 -32.09 -4.43
C SER A 1040 -8.35 -30.62 -4.01
N PHE A 1041 -9.32 -29.79 -4.40
CA PHE A 1041 -9.27 -28.34 -4.19
C PHE A 1041 -10.01 -27.85 -2.94
N ALA A 1042 -10.85 -28.68 -2.32
CA ALA A 1042 -11.57 -28.39 -1.09
C ALA A 1042 -11.86 -29.65 -0.23
N PRO A 1043 -10.88 -30.54 0.06
CA PRO A 1043 -11.13 -31.76 0.83
C PRO A 1043 -11.70 -31.48 2.24
N SER A 1044 -11.31 -30.37 2.86
CA SER A 1044 -11.84 -29.91 4.16
C SER A 1044 -13.24 -29.27 4.09
N LEU A 1045 -13.77 -28.98 2.89
CA LEU A 1045 -15.20 -28.72 2.69
C LEU A 1045 -15.96 -30.04 2.71
N LEU A 1046 -15.53 -31.01 1.89
CA LEU A 1046 -16.19 -32.32 1.77
C LEU A 1046 -16.26 -33.05 3.12
N GLY A 1047 -15.15 -33.06 3.87
CA GLY A 1047 -15.12 -33.63 5.22
C GLY A 1047 -16.14 -32.98 6.16
N ARG A 1048 -16.16 -31.64 6.24
CA ARG A 1048 -17.10 -30.91 7.13
C ARG A 1048 -18.58 -31.02 6.71
N LEU A 1049 -18.87 -31.22 5.43
CA LEU A 1049 -20.22 -31.55 4.96
C LEU A 1049 -20.62 -32.96 5.41
N ALA A 1050 -19.73 -33.95 5.30
CA ALA A 1050 -20.00 -35.33 5.68
C ALA A 1050 -19.98 -35.62 7.19
N THR A 1051 -19.29 -34.80 8.00
CA THR A 1051 -19.35 -34.85 9.47
C THR A 1051 -20.40 -33.90 10.05
N GLY A 1052 -21.20 -33.22 9.22
CA GLY A 1052 -22.19 -32.24 9.68
C GLY A 1052 -21.63 -30.99 10.38
N GLN A 1053 -20.33 -30.70 10.25
CA GLN A 1053 -19.69 -29.54 10.90
C GLN A 1053 -19.95 -28.20 10.18
N LEU A 1054 -20.53 -28.25 8.98
CA LEU A 1054 -21.10 -27.08 8.29
C LEU A 1054 -22.62 -26.99 8.41
N SER A 1055 -23.26 -27.94 9.10
CA SER A 1055 -24.70 -27.97 9.32
C SER A 1055 -25.02 -27.71 10.79
N GLY A 1056 -26.12 -27.00 11.07
CA GLY A 1056 -26.91 -27.37 12.26
C GLY A 1056 -27.37 -28.81 12.07
N GLU A 1057 -27.26 -29.65 13.10
CA GLU A 1057 -27.41 -31.12 13.00
C GLU A 1057 -28.62 -31.52 12.15
N GLY A 1058 -28.36 -32.14 10.99
CA GLY A 1058 -29.40 -32.62 10.07
C GLY A 1058 -29.68 -31.77 8.81
N ARG A 1059 -29.10 -30.57 8.61
CA ARG A 1059 -29.30 -29.80 7.36
C ARG A 1059 -28.66 -30.50 6.13
N GLU A 1060 -29.50 -30.89 5.17
CA GLU A 1060 -29.09 -31.58 3.94
C GLU A 1060 -28.26 -30.72 2.97
N TRP A 1061 -27.43 -31.39 2.16
CA TRP A 1061 -26.54 -30.77 1.18
C TRP A 1061 -26.38 -31.63 -0.08
N ALA A 1062 -25.97 -30.98 -1.16
CA ALA A 1062 -25.67 -31.62 -2.44
C ALA A 1062 -24.44 -30.98 -3.09
N ILE A 1063 -23.76 -31.76 -3.94
CA ILE A 1063 -22.83 -31.23 -4.93
C ILE A 1063 -23.46 -31.40 -6.30
N LEU A 1064 -23.49 -30.32 -7.07
CA LEU A 1064 -24.04 -30.31 -8.41
C LEU A 1064 -22.97 -29.88 -9.40
N LYS A 1065 -22.92 -30.54 -10.56
CA LYS A 1065 -22.18 -30.02 -11.72
C LYS A 1065 -23.17 -29.22 -12.57
N TYR A 1066 -22.74 -28.06 -13.07
CA TYR A 1066 -23.49 -27.35 -14.09
C TYR A 1066 -22.58 -26.82 -15.21
N ALA A 1067 -23.11 -26.77 -16.42
CA ALA A 1067 -22.48 -26.13 -17.56
C ALA A 1067 -23.35 -24.96 -18.03
N SER A 1068 -22.73 -23.82 -18.32
CA SER A 1068 -23.46 -22.64 -18.82
C SER A 1068 -22.79 -22.01 -20.03
N SER A 1069 -23.60 -21.56 -20.99
CA SER A 1069 -23.15 -20.77 -22.13
C SER A 1069 -22.75 -19.34 -21.73
N LYS A 1070 -22.04 -18.66 -22.64
CA LYS A 1070 -21.61 -17.27 -22.51
C LYS A 1070 -22.48 -16.34 -23.36
N LYS A 1071 -22.92 -15.22 -22.79
CA LYS A 1071 -23.71 -14.15 -23.43
C LYS A 1071 -22.91 -13.29 -24.42
N GLU A 1072 -23.62 -12.48 -25.21
CA GLU A 1072 -23.04 -11.46 -26.10
C GLU A 1072 -22.19 -10.42 -25.37
N ASP A 1073 -22.55 -10.05 -24.13
CA ASP A 1073 -21.77 -9.16 -23.27
C ASP A 1073 -20.51 -9.82 -22.67
N ASN A 1074 -20.31 -11.11 -22.98
CA ASN A 1074 -19.27 -12.03 -22.53
C ASN A 1074 -19.39 -12.49 -21.06
N ASN A 1075 -20.47 -12.19 -20.36
CA ASN A 1075 -20.75 -12.81 -19.06
C ASN A 1075 -21.15 -14.29 -19.22
N VAL A 1076 -20.90 -15.08 -18.19
CA VAL A 1076 -21.37 -16.46 -18.00
C VAL A 1076 -22.34 -16.53 -16.82
N LEU A 1077 -23.17 -17.57 -16.74
CA LEU A 1077 -24.09 -17.77 -15.61
C LEU A 1077 -23.29 -18.03 -14.31
N PRO A 1078 -23.38 -17.14 -13.29
CA PRO A 1078 -22.60 -17.30 -12.08
C PRO A 1078 -23.32 -18.24 -11.08
N PRO A 1079 -22.58 -18.95 -10.20
CA PRO A 1079 -23.12 -20.00 -9.33
C PRO A 1079 -24.36 -19.62 -8.51
N GLU A 1080 -24.43 -18.38 -8.05
CA GLU A 1080 -25.51 -17.86 -7.20
C GLU A 1080 -26.85 -17.90 -7.92
N ARG A 1081 -26.86 -17.66 -9.24
CA ARG A 1081 -28.09 -17.72 -10.06
C ARG A 1081 -28.58 -19.16 -10.30
N VAL A 1082 -27.69 -20.14 -10.23
CA VAL A 1082 -28.09 -21.56 -10.24
C VAL A 1082 -28.73 -21.95 -8.91
N VAL A 1083 -28.20 -21.44 -7.79
CA VAL A 1083 -28.79 -21.66 -6.46
C VAL A 1083 -30.15 -20.95 -6.30
N GLU A 1084 -30.33 -19.73 -6.85
CA GLU A 1084 -31.65 -19.08 -6.92
C GLU A 1084 -32.69 -19.91 -7.68
N MET A 1085 -32.31 -20.47 -8.84
CA MET A 1085 -33.20 -21.36 -9.61
C MET A 1085 -33.53 -22.64 -8.83
N LEU A 1086 -32.52 -23.28 -8.22
CA LEU A 1086 -32.70 -24.48 -7.39
C LEU A 1086 -33.62 -24.21 -6.18
N ALA A 1087 -33.46 -23.08 -5.50
CA ALA A 1087 -34.32 -22.69 -4.37
C ALA A 1087 -35.78 -22.52 -4.81
N SER A 1088 -35.99 -21.85 -5.96
CA SER A 1088 -37.31 -21.68 -6.56
C SER A 1088 -37.93 -22.97 -7.08
N ALA A 1089 -37.13 -23.98 -7.44
CA ALA A 1089 -37.60 -25.30 -7.85
C ALA A 1089 -37.90 -26.22 -6.67
N ALA A 1090 -37.11 -26.13 -5.59
CA ALA A 1090 -37.29 -26.88 -4.35
C ALA A 1090 -38.44 -26.34 -3.50
N GLY A 1091 -38.76 -25.04 -3.62
CA GLY A 1091 -39.65 -24.34 -2.68
C GLY A 1091 -39.03 -24.12 -1.30
N ALA A 1092 -37.69 -24.15 -1.21
CA ALA A 1092 -36.92 -24.13 0.03
C ALA A 1092 -35.75 -23.15 -0.04
N GLY A 1093 -35.29 -22.66 1.12
CA GLY A 1093 -34.09 -21.83 1.20
C GLY A 1093 -32.83 -22.64 0.89
N LEU A 1094 -32.02 -22.18 -0.06
CA LEU A 1094 -30.73 -22.79 -0.39
C LEU A 1094 -29.60 -21.76 -0.32
N HIS A 1095 -28.43 -22.21 0.14
CA HIS A 1095 -27.22 -21.41 0.26
C HIS A 1095 -26.06 -22.02 -0.55
N LEU A 1096 -25.31 -21.18 -1.27
CA LEU A 1096 -24.08 -21.57 -1.98
C LEU A 1096 -22.93 -21.68 -0.98
N VAL A 1097 -22.55 -22.90 -0.61
CA VAL A 1097 -21.46 -23.15 0.34
C VAL A 1097 -20.09 -22.95 -0.32
N HIS A 1098 -19.95 -23.35 -1.59
CA HIS A 1098 -18.69 -23.22 -2.34
C HIS A 1098 -18.89 -23.34 -3.86
N SER A 1099 -17.94 -22.81 -4.64
CA SER A 1099 -17.87 -23.04 -6.09
C SER A 1099 -16.45 -23.36 -6.57
N HIS A 1100 -16.38 -24.25 -7.57
CA HIS A 1100 -15.14 -24.65 -8.24
C HIS A 1100 -15.35 -24.65 -9.76
N ARG A 1101 -14.58 -23.84 -10.50
CA ARG A 1101 -14.58 -23.89 -11.96
C ARG A 1101 -13.67 -25.03 -12.44
N SER A 1102 -14.21 -25.89 -13.30
CA SER A 1102 -13.59 -27.17 -13.72
C SER A 1102 -13.26 -27.24 -15.21
N ALA A 1103 -14.00 -26.52 -16.07
CA ALA A 1103 -13.61 -26.29 -17.45
C ALA A 1103 -13.97 -24.87 -17.93
N ILE A 1104 -13.17 -24.36 -18.86
CA ILE A 1104 -13.51 -23.21 -19.72
C ILE A 1104 -13.39 -23.71 -21.16
N SER A 1105 -14.53 -23.90 -21.81
CA SER A 1105 -14.58 -24.31 -23.21
C SER A 1105 -14.38 -23.10 -24.11
N LEU A 1106 -13.42 -23.19 -25.03
CA LEU A 1106 -13.23 -22.22 -26.10
C LEU A 1106 -13.80 -22.77 -27.41
N GLN A 1107 -14.34 -21.90 -28.24
CA GLN A 1107 -14.69 -22.20 -29.63
C GLN A 1107 -13.40 -22.61 -30.36
N ALA A 1108 -13.42 -23.79 -31.00
CA ALA A 1108 -12.34 -24.19 -31.88
C ALA A 1108 -12.09 -23.10 -32.94
N PRO A 1109 -10.83 -22.79 -33.29
CA PRO A 1109 -10.55 -21.86 -34.37
C PRO A 1109 -11.26 -22.36 -35.64
N ALA A 1110 -12.08 -21.50 -36.24
CA ALA A 1110 -12.78 -21.84 -37.46
C ALA A 1110 -11.74 -22.21 -38.53
N ALA A 1111 -11.77 -23.46 -38.99
CA ALA A 1111 -10.78 -23.99 -39.92
C ALA A 1111 -10.63 -23.04 -41.12
N ALA A 1112 -9.38 -22.73 -41.47
CA ALA A 1112 -9.04 -21.73 -42.46
C ALA A 1112 -9.71 -22.01 -43.81
N ALA A 1113 -10.86 -21.39 -44.06
CA ALA A 1113 -11.53 -21.40 -45.35
C ALA A 1113 -10.71 -20.56 -46.33
N VAL A 1114 -9.64 -21.15 -46.87
CA VAL A 1114 -8.74 -20.54 -47.85
C VAL A 1114 -9.62 -19.99 -48.98
N SER A 1115 -9.71 -18.65 -49.05
CA SER A 1115 -10.64 -17.99 -49.97
C SER A 1115 -10.35 -18.40 -51.42
N GLU A 1116 -11.35 -18.37 -52.29
CA GLU A 1116 -11.15 -18.74 -53.70
C GLU A 1116 -10.02 -17.91 -54.34
N THR A 1117 -9.89 -16.64 -53.95
CA THR A 1117 -8.76 -15.76 -54.29
C THR A 1117 -7.41 -16.26 -53.76
N GLN A 1118 -7.32 -16.68 -52.50
CA GLN A 1118 -6.08 -17.28 -51.95
C GLN A 1118 -5.74 -18.61 -52.63
N GLN A 1119 -6.73 -19.46 -52.90
CA GLN A 1119 -6.53 -20.69 -53.69
C GLN A 1119 -6.13 -20.37 -55.14
N GLN A 1120 -6.58 -19.25 -55.70
CA GLN A 1120 -6.19 -18.79 -57.04
C GLN A 1120 -4.77 -18.21 -57.05
N VAL A 1121 -4.34 -17.53 -55.97
CA VAL A 1121 -2.95 -17.10 -55.76
C VAL A 1121 -2.03 -18.31 -55.61
N LEU A 1122 -2.36 -19.28 -54.75
CA LEU A 1122 -1.61 -20.54 -54.60
C LEU A 1122 -1.53 -21.32 -55.92
N ARG A 1123 -2.65 -21.48 -56.65
CA ARG A 1123 -2.66 -22.08 -58.00
C ARG A 1123 -1.85 -21.26 -59.02
N SER A 1124 -1.70 -19.96 -58.83
CA SER A 1124 -0.87 -19.10 -59.70
C SER A 1124 0.62 -19.17 -59.34
N LEU A 1125 0.97 -19.28 -58.06
CA LEU A 1125 2.34 -19.51 -57.58
C LEU A 1125 2.85 -20.88 -58.00
N LEU A 1126 2.06 -21.95 -57.85
CA LEU A 1126 2.42 -23.29 -58.34
C LEU A 1126 2.57 -23.34 -59.86
N ARG A 1127 1.74 -22.60 -60.61
CA ARG A 1127 1.92 -22.40 -62.06
C ARG A 1127 3.19 -21.59 -62.37
N TRP A 1128 3.54 -20.61 -61.54
CA TRP A 1128 4.74 -19.80 -61.71
C TRP A 1128 6.01 -20.63 -61.43
N GLU A 1129 6.05 -21.43 -60.37
CA GLU A 1129 7.15 -22.37 -60.12
C GLU A 1129 7.30 -23.38 -61.26
N GLY A 1130 6.19 -23.97 -61.75
CA GLY A 1130 6.21 -24.82 -62.93
C GLY A 1130 6.75 -24.12 -64.18
N HIS A 1131 6.41 -22.83 -64.38
CA HIS A 1131 6.91 -22.01 -65.49
C HIS A 1131 8.38 -21.60 -65.33
N VAL A 1132 8.86 -21.41 -64.10
CA VAL A 1132 10.28 -21.15 -63.77
C VAL A 1132 11.12 -22.42 -63.93
N ALA A 1133 10.61 -23.57 -63.50
CA ALA A 1133 11.22 -24.88 -63.73
C ALA A 1133 11.34 -25.18 -65.23
N ALA A 1134 10.26 -25.00 -65.99
CA ALA A 1134 10.27 -25.14 -67.45
C ALA A 1134 11.27 -24.16 -68.11
N LYS A 1135 11.32 -22.89 -67.69
CA LYS A 1135 12.29 -21.92 -68.23
C LYS A 1135 13.74 -22.26 -67.88
N ARG A 1136 14.02 -22.84 -66.71
CA ARG A 1136 15.34 -23.39 -66.37
C ARG A 1136 15.69 -24.59 -67.26
N GLN A 1137 14.71 -25.44 -67.59
CA GLN A 1137 14.89 -26.60 -68.48
C GLN A 1137 15.12 -26.21 -69.96
N PHE A 1138 14.58 -25.08 -70.43
CA PHE A 1138 14.67 -24.63 -71.84
C PHE A 1138 15.59 -23.42 -72.09
N GLY A 1139 16.39 -22.98 -71.11
CA GLY A 1139 17.61 -22.18 -71.36
C GLY A 1139 17.44 -20.74 -71.88
N LEU A 1140 16.30 -20.08 -71.63
CA LEU A 1140 16.02 -18.72 -72.14
C LEU A 1140 16.47 -17.61 -71.17
N GLY A 1141 17.58 -16.93 -71.49
CA GLY A 1141 17.99 -15.67 -70.85
C GLY A 1141 17.39 -14.42 -71.54
N PRO A 1142 17.97 -13.22 -71.38
CA PRO A 1142 18.71 -12.70 -70.23
C PRO A 1142 17.80 -11.99 -69.21
N TRP A 1143 16.48 -11.95 -69.46
CA TRP A 1143 15.52 -11.08 -68.76
C TRP A 1143 15.25 -11.43 -67.28
N ALA A 1144 15.72 -12.58 -66.80
CA ALA A 1144 15.51 -13.05 -65.42
C ALA A 1144 16.21 -12.17 -64.37
N VAL A 1145 17.45 -11.73 -64.64
CA VAL A 1145 18.31 -11.01 -63.69
C VAL A 1145 17.73 -9.64 -63.29
N GLY A 1146 16.85 -9.06 -64.11
CA GLY A 1146 16.16 -7.80 -63.81
C GLY A 1146 15.03 -7.93 -62.78
N LEU A 1147 14.45 -9.13 -62.61
CA LEU A 1147 13.30 -9.39 -61.74
C LEU A 1147 13.70 -9.78 -60.32
N GLU A 1148 14.76 -10.59 -60.17
CA GLU A 1148 15.33 -10.94 -58.85
C GLU A 1148 15.76 -9.66 -58.07
N ARG A 1149 16.26 -8.64 -58.79
CA ARG A 1149 16.61 -7.32 -58.24
C ARG A 1149 15.43 -6.44 -57.84
N ARG A 1150 14.18 -6.78 -58.20
CA ARG A 1150 12.97 -6.13 -57.67
C ARG A 1150 12.42 -6.86 -56.44
N ALA A 1151 12.42 -8.20 -56.45
CA ALA A 1151 12.03 -8.98 -55.28
C ALA A 1151 12.87 -8.62 -54.03
N ALA A 1152 14.17 -8.37 -54.21
CA ALA A 1152 15.07 -7.92 -53.14
C ALA A 1152 14.94 -6.41 -52.75
N ARG A 1153 13.86 -5.72 -53.14
CA ARG A 1153 13.63 -4.29 -52.84
C ARG A 1153 12.24 -3.96 -52.27
N GLU A 1154 11.34 -4.93 -52.21
CA GLU A 1154 10.04 -4.80 -51.55
C GLU A 1154 10.01 -5.84 -50.42
N ASP A 1155 9.82 -5.41 -49.17
CA ASP A 1155 9.84 -6.25 -47.95
C ASP A 1155 8.64 -7.23 -47.85
N THR A 1156 8.08 -7.62 -48.99
CA THR A 1156 6.93 -8.50 -49.14
C THR A 1156 7.35 -9.95 -48.95
N THR A 1157 7.81 -10.28 -47.74
CA THR A 1157 8.09 -11.65 -47.30
C THR A 1157 6.75 -12.38 -47.13
N VAL A 1158 6.19 -12.85 -48.26
CA VAL A 1158 5.07 -13.78 -48.27
C VAL A 1158 5.60 -15.14 -47.82
N LEU A 1159 5.52 -15.40 -46.51
CA LEU A 1159 5.60 -16.75 -45.98
C LEU A 1159 4.43 -17.56 -46.56
N VAL A 1160 4.77 -18.71 -47.15
CA VAL A 1160 3.86 -19.74 -47.65
C VAL A 1160 3.96 -20.95 -46.74
#